data_AF-A0A395GV31-F1
#
_entry.id   AF-A0A395GV31-F1
#
_cell.length_a   1.000
_cell.length_b   1.000
_cell.length_c   1.000
_cell.angle_alpha   90.00
_cell.angle_beta   90.00
_cell.angle_gamma   90.00
#
_symmetry.space_group_name_H-M   'P 1'
#
loop_
_entity.id
_entity.type
_entity.pdbx_description
1 polymer ?
#
loop_
_entity_poly.entity_id
_entity_poly.type
_entity_poly.pdbx_seq_one_letter_code
_entity_poly.pdbx_strand_id
1 'polypeptide(L)'
;MRNLDISSYLVSIYPLRACCQVAECGITPISNGPAGGPGREFGGQTVQAAWTALKIGGPRESSPEQPQDVHGSPPSPVAWHPPRWSGRLRSSQSVLIHAGAGGTGQAGIQIAQYLGAKVYTTVSTREKKQFLIDEYKVPADRIFYSRDTSFARDVMKTTHGRGIDVVINILGGEIQQASWDCVAPYGLVIQLGSPSNASLSFAQSGKQTSFTHFDSARWMRDRPEAAKEAVETALSLLADNKLRVQSPCQVEDASSVEEKFRSLQDGVAMGKTVIDLTAMVEVPTVLDTKVQFQLDSNATYIIAGGLGGLGRSIARWMVDRGARHLVLLGRSGAKTKAALELIDELARQGACVHAPPCDVMDAASVKQVMEDVSQTMPPIKGCVQGSMVLRDQMFSEMSHEDWRVSVECKALGSWNLEMNLPRDLDFFVMLSSASNIIGLTGQSNYAAGNSYMDSLARYRVAHGQKAISLDLGPMVDDGILVETAGFLDKVLGYGSLAPVTRAQFYGIFDHYCNPNQPLLTPDTAQLVFGISGSTGDGPRGNTLAEHPLFSRLQLDNITGAAGVPGHDQIDFKRLFQEASSLQEGRDIVRRAVIDKMVHSYRLIPEDAVVDVYAPLHTFRVDSLLAVELCNWIGKEFAADVAVLEVMGGATLAMLDLLVATKSQLSHPQWA
;
A
#
# COMPACT_ATOMS: atom_id res chain seq x y z
N MET A 1 2.32 1.02 -5.58
CA MET A 1 3.68 0.58 -5.97
C MET A 1 4.54 0.10 -4.77
N ARG A 2 3.97 -0.56 -3.75
CA ARG A 2 4.73 -0.93 -2.53
C ARG A 2 5.32 -2.36 -2.48
N ASN A 3 5.06 -3.21 -3.48
CA ASN A 3 5.46 -4.63 -3.47
C ASN A 3 6.24 -5.08 -4.72
N LEU A 4 7.02 -4.19 -5.36
CA LEU A 4 7.93 -4.61 -6.44
C LEU A 4 9.31 -4.88 -5.85
N ASP A 5 9.74 -6.14 -5.88
CA ASP A 5 11.11 -6.54 -5.56
C ASP A 5 12.02 -6.20 -6.75
N ILE A 6 12.46 -4.93 -6.80
CA ILE A 6 13.30 -4.37 -7.87
C ILE A 6 14.77 -4.81 -7.71
N SER A 7 15.12 -5.58 -6.66
CA SER A 7 16.50 -5.95 -6.33
C SER A 7 17.22 -6.74 -7.44
N SER A 8 16.47 -7.41 -8.32
CA SER A 8 16.98 -8.20 -9.44
C SER A 8 17.17 -7.39 -10.74
N TYR A 9 16.62 -6.17 -10.82
CA TYR A 9 16.76 -5.26 -11.96
C TYR A 9 17.37 -3.94 -11.47
N LEU A 10 18.68 -3.76 -11.69
CA LEU A 10 19.35 -2.50 -11.37
C LEU A 10 18.81 -1.39 -12.30
N VAL A 11 17.71 -0.74 -11.94
CA VAL A 11 17.27 0.55 -12.50
C VAL A 11 17.97 1.64 -11.69
N SER A 12 18.71 2.51 -12.38
CA SER A 12 19.36 3.65 -11.72
C SER A 12 18.54 4.90 -12.04
N ILE A 13 18.07 5.57 -10.98
CA ILE A 13 17.27 6.79 -11.04
C ILE A 13 18.13 7.92 -10.46
N TYR A 14 18.39 8.98 -11.22
CA TYR A 14 19.25 10.09 -10.77
C TYR A 14 18.63 11.47 -11.07
N PRO A 15 18.58 12.39 -10.09
CA PRO A 15 18.22 13.79 -10.32
C PRO A 15 19.40 14.60 -10.88
N LEU A 16 19.18 15.36 -11.94
CA LEU A 16 20.20 16.20 -12.60
C LEU A 16 20.57 17.51 -11.83
N ARG A 17 20.36 17.54 -10.51
CA ARG A 17 20.85 18.62 -9.62
C ARG A 17 21.32 18.07 -8.27
N ALA A 18 22.42 17.30 -8.27
CA ALA A 18 23.19 17.02 -7.06
C ALA A 18 24.65 16.59 -7.33
N CYS A 19 25.39 17.31 -8.17
CA CYS A 19 26.86 17.32 -8.05
C CYS A 19 27.29 18.25 -6.90
N CYS A 20 26.71 18.08 -5.70
CA CYS A 20 27.13 18.71 -4.44
C CYS A 20 26.23 18.22 -3.28
N GLN A 21 26.32 16.93 -2.91
CA GLN A 21 26.00 16.46 -1.54
C GLN A 21 26.54 15.04 -1.30
N VAL A 22 27.83 14.84 -1.61
CA VAL A 22 28.65 13.87 -0.86
C VAL A 22 29.38 14.69 0.20
N ALA A 23 28.66 15.02 1.27
CA ALA A 23 29.19 15.74 2.41
C ALA A 23 28.82 14.97 3.68
N GLU A 24 29.39 13.77 3.81
CA GLU A 24 29.63 13.11 5.10
C GLU A 24 30.66 11.98 4.95
N CYS A 25 31.76 12.26 4.24
CA CYS A 25 33.04 11.55 4.37
C CYS A 25 34.09 12.44 3.70
N GLY A 26 34.91 13.11 4.52
CA GLY A 26 35.89 14.08 4.07
C GLY A 26 36.94 13.47 3.14
N ILE A 27 36.85 13.80 1.84
CA ILE A 27 37.95 13.73 0.88
C ILE A 27 37.87 14.98 0.01
N THR A 28 38.91 15.81 0.09
CA THR A 28 39.11 17.02 -0.72
C THR A 28 39.32 16.69 -2.21
N PRO A 29 38.75 17.46 -3.16
CA PRO A 29 38.92 17.21 -4.59
C PRO A 29 40.27 17.70 -5.12
N ILE A 30 40.89 16.87 -5.98
CA ILE A 30 42.04 17.24 -6.81
C ILE A 30 41.53 17.98 -8.07
N SER A 31 42.26 19.02 -8.45
CA SER A 31 41.92 20.09 -9.40
C SER A 31 41.69 19.69 -10.87
N ASN A 32 40.66 20.32 -11.46
CA ASN A 32 40.38 20.75 -12.85
C ASN A 32 41.22 20.22 -14.04
N GLY A 33 40.51 19.63 -15.01
CA GLY A 33 40.86 19.54 -16.44
C GLY A 33 39.60 19.20 -17.29
N PRO A 34 39.40 19.75 -18.50
CA PRO A 34 38.08 19.78 -19.15
C PRO A 34 37.78 18.56 -20.05
N ALA A 35 36.47 18.29 -20.22
CA ALA A 35 35.82 17.42 -21.21
C ALA A 35 35.96 15.89 -21.03
N GLY A 36 34.96 15.30 -20.37
CA GLY A 36 34.66 13.85 -20.44
C GLY A 36 33.16 13.63 -20.25
N GLY A 37 32.50 13.05 -21.25
CA GLY A 37 31.04 12.93 -21.30
C GLY A 37 30.40 12.03 -20.21
N PRO A 38 29.06 12.09 -20.07
CA PRO A 38 28.30 11.52 -18.96
C PRO A 38 28.49 10.01 -18.69
N GLY A 39 29.00 9.23 -19.65
CA GLY A 39 29.08 7.76 -19.54
C GLY A 39 29.96 7.19 -18.42
N ARG A 40 30.90 7.94 -17.83
CA ARG A 40 31.91 7.37 -16.91
C ARG A 40 31.39 7.09 -15.48
N GLU A 41 30.36 7.76 -15.01
CA GLU A 41 29.86 7.63 -13.63
C GLU A 41 28.80 6.51 -13.45
N PHE A 42 28.07 6.15 -14.51
CA PHE A 42 26.89 5.28 -14.41
C PHE A 42 27.18 3.76 -14.28
N GLY A 43 28.43 3.32 -14.46
CA GLY A 43 28.80 1.89 -14.48
C GLY A 43 29.18 1.28 -13.12
N GLY A 44 29.43 2.09 -12.08
CA GLY A 44 30.11 1.67 -10.86
C GLY A 44 29.39 0.60 -10.04
N GLN A 45 28.09 0.73 -9.80
CA GLN A 45 27.33 -0.16 -8.89
C GLN A 45 27.15 -1.59 -9.43
N THR A 46 26.89 -1.73 -10.73
CA THR A 46 26.74 -3.04 -11.38
C THR A 46 28.08 -3.79 -11.44
N VAL A 47 29.16 -3.05 -11.72
CA VAL A 47 30.53 -3.58 -11.72
C VAL A 47 30.95 -3.97 -10.30
N GLN A 48 30.59 -3.18 -9.29
CA GLN A 48 30.86 -3.48 -7.89
C GLN A 48 30.22 -4.80 -7.44
N ALA A 49 28.93 -5.01 -7.71
CA ALA A 49 28.24 -6.25 -7.31
C ALA A 49 28.90 -7.50 -7.95
N ALA A 50 29.26 -7.42 -9.23
CA ALA A 50 29.95 -8.50 -9.93
C ALA A 50 31.41 -8.67 -9.47
N TRP A 51 32.11 -7.59 -9.14
CA TRP A 51 33.49 -7.61 -8.62
C TRP A 51 33.54 -8.21 -7.21
N THR A 52 32.61 -7.80 -6.35
CA THR A 52 32.50 -8.32 -4.99
C THR A 52 32.18 -9.82 -4.99
N ALA A 53 31.28 -10.26 -5.87
CA ALA A 53 31.00 -11.68 -6.06
C ALA A 53 32.24 -12.46 -6.53
N LEU A 54 33.04 -11.89 -7.45
CA LEU A 54 34.12 -12.61 -8.13
C LEU A 54 35.49 -12.57 -7.42
N LYS A 55 35.79 -11.58 -6.57
CA LYS A 55 37.19 -11.32 -6.19
C LYS A 55 37.55 -10.86 -4.76
N ILE A 56 36.66 -10.73 -3.76
CA ILE A 56 37.16 -10.16 -2.47
C ILE A 56 38.10 -11.13 -1.72
N GLY A 57 39.36 -10.68 -1.58
CA GLY A 57 40.36 -11.27 -0.69
C GLY A 57 41.77 -10.65 -0.74
N GLY A 58 41.96 -9.46 -0.17
CA GLY A 58 43.15 -9.06 0.62
C GLY A 58 44.26 -8.20 -0.04
N PRO A 59 44.98 -7.35 0.75
CA PRO A 59 45.93 -6.33 0.30
C PRO A 59 47.32 -6.88 -0.09
N ARG A 60 48.10 -5.98 -0.70
CA ARG A 60 49.45 -6.10 -1.28
C ARG A 60 50.43 -7.04 -0.54
N GLU A 61 51.23 -7.73 -1.35
CA GLU A 61 52.49 -8.40 -0.98
C GLU A 61 53.39 -7.48 -0.14
N SER A 62 53.67 -7.88 1.10
CA SER A 62 54.78 -7.34 1.89
C SER A 62 55.96 -8.30 1.81
N SER A 63 57.10 -7.80 1.34
CA SER A 63 58.42 -8.42 1.38
C SER A 63 58.89 -8.72 2.82
N PRO A 64 59.86 -9.64 3.01
CA PRO A 64 60.11 -10.27 4.31
C PRO A 64 61.19 -9.55 5.11
N GLU A 65 60.87 -9.12 6.32
CA GLU A 65 61.86 -8.93 7.40
C GLU A 65 61.29 -9.46 8.73
N GLN A 66 61.94 -10.51 9.24
CA GLN A 66 61.98 -10.91 10.66
C GLN A 66 63.31 -10.42 11.26
N PRO A 67 63.61 -10.49 12.59
CA PRO A 67 62.88 -11.13 13.71
C PRO A 67 62.84 -10.30 15.03
N GLN A 68 62.09 -10.75 16.05
CA GLN A 68 62.63 -11.17 17.38
C GLN A 68 61.54 -11.66 18.37
N ASP A 69 61.99 -12.59 19.20
CA ASP A 69 61.31 -13.55 20.07
C ASP A 69 60.49 -12.98 21.26
N VAL A 70 59.49 -13.73 21.75
CA VAL A 70 59.45 -14.30 23.14
C VAL A 70 58.58 -15.58 23.17
N HIS A 71 59.09 -16.59 23.89
CA HIS A 71 58.65 -17.97 24.11
C HIS A 71 57.22 -18.24 24.66
N GLY A 72 56.66 -19.40 24.25
CA GLY A 72 55.67 -20.19 25.00
C GLY A 72 54.91 -21.26 24.17
N SER A 73 55.40 -22.51 24.17
CA SER A 73 54.84 -23.85 23.80
C SER A 73 53.55 -24.03 22.96
N PRO A 74 53.45 -25.10 22.14
CA PRO A 74 52.64 -25.12 20.92
C PRO A 74 51.16 -25.48 21.14
N PRO A 75 50.20 -24.80 20.51
CA PRO A 75 48.89 -25.38 20.23
C PRO A 75 48.96 -26.23 18.95
N SER A 76 48.42 -27.45 19.07
CA SER A 76 47.94 -28.38 18.02
C SER A 76 47.75 -27.79 16.60
N PRO A 77 48.05 -28.54 15.52
CA PRO A 77 47.98 -28.08 14.12
C PRO A 77 46.54 -27.83 13.59
N VAL A 78 45.55 -27.72 14.46
CA VAL A 78 44.15 -27.43 14.12
C VAL A 78 43.79 -26.07 14.72
N ALA A 79 44.31 -25.01 14.12
CA ALA A 79 44.05 -23.66 14.61
C ALA A 79 44.01 -22.64 13.46
N TRP A 80 42.78 -22.31 13.07
CA TRP A 80 42.36 -20.96 12.69
C TRP A 80 42.96 -20.36 11.40
N HIS A 81 42.53 -20.87 10.26
CA HIS A 81 42.31 -20.01 9.10
C HIS A 81 40.92 -19.35 9.24
N PRO A 82 40.79 -18.01 9.29
CA PRO A 82 39.47 -17.40 9.20
C PRO A 82 38.86 -17.77 7.84
N PRO A 83 37.59 -18.20 7.78
CA PRO A 83 36.97 -18.62 6.52
C PRO A 83 36.94 -17.43 5.55
N ARG A 84 37.65 -17.59 4.43
CA ARG A 84 37.79 -16.59 3.37
C ARG A 84 36.58 -16.71 2.44
N TRP A 85 35.57 -15.89 2.65
CA TRP A 85 34.33 -15.88 1.86
C TRP A 85 34.53 -15.10 0.53
N SER A 86 34.00 -15.65 -0.58
CA SER A 86 33.86 -15.14 -1.97
C SER A 86 34.87 -15.59 -3.06
N GLY A 87 34.31 -16.28 -4.08
CA GLY A 87 34.74 -16.43 -5.48
C GLY A 87 36.16 -16.90 -5.78
N ARG A 88 37.15 -16.07 -5.50
CA ARG A 88 38.54 -16.11 -5.98
C ARG A 88 38.68 -16.72 -7.38
N LEU A 89 37.94 -16.18 -8.35
CA LEU A 89 38.02 -16.64 -9.73
C LEU A 89 39.45 -16.44 -10.27
N ARG A 90 40.08 -17.53 -10.73
CA ARG A 90 41.45 -17.55 -11.26
C ARG A 90 41.46 -17.66 -12.80
N SER A 91 42.57 -17.27 -13.44
CA SER A 91 42.72 -17.22 -14.92
C SER A 91 42.65 -18.55 -15.67
N SER A 92 42.32 -19.65 -14.99
CA SER A 92 42.12 -20.97 -15.59
C SER A 92 40.76 -21.58 -15.26
N GLN A 93 39.99 -20.95 -14.39
CA GLN A 93 38.68 -21.44 -13.95
C GLN A 93 37.59 -21.07 -14.95
N SER A 94 36.54 -21.89 -14.95
CA SER A 94 35.32 -21.69 -15.70
C SER A 94 34.28 -20.95 -14.85
N VAL A 95 33.57 -20.01 -15.47
CA VAL A 95 32.46 -19.29 -14.83
C VAL A 95 31.23 -19.32 -15.71
N LEU A 96 30.09 -19.66 -15.13
CA LEU A 96 28.77 -19.58 -15.78
C LEU A 96 28.04 -18.34 -15.23
N ILE A 97 27.68 -17.42 -16.11
CA ILE A 97 27.02 -16.17 -15.75
C ILE A 97 25.64 -16.15 -16.38
N HIS A 98 24.59 -16.24 -15.55
CA HIS A 98 23.23 -16.17 -16.04
C HIS A 98 22.84 -14.77 -16.52
N ALA A 99 21.92 -14.71 -17.49
CA ALA A 99 21.43 -13.50 -18.15
C ALA A 99 22.56 -12.58 -18.65
N GLY A 100 23.48 -13.13 -19.45
CA GLY A 100 24.71 -12.45 -19.89
C GLY A 100 24.49 -11.11 -20.58
N ALA A 101 23.36 -10.93 -21.28
CA ALA A 101 23.03 -9.69 -21.98
C ALA A 101 22.40 -8.60 -21.07
N GLY A 102 22.07 -8.89 -19.81
CA GLY A 102 21.64 -7.89 -18.84
C GLY A 102 22.82 -7.15 -18.20
N GLY A 103 22.58 -6.03 -17.51
CA GLY A 103 23.63 -5.22 -16.90
C GLY A 103 24.59 -6.01 -16.00
N THR A 104 24.07 -6.79 -15.04
CA THR A 104 24.89 -7.61 -14.14
C THR A 104 25.65 -8.70 -14.90
N GLY A 105 25.02 -9.33 -15.89
CA GLY A 105 25.64 -10.35 -16.73
C GLY A 105 26.83 -9.80 -17.51
N GLN A 106 26.65 -8.65 -18.16
CA GLN A 106 27.71 -7.96 -18.90
C GLN A 106 28.87 -7.55 -18.00
N ALA A 107 28.58 -7.02 -16.80
CA ALA A 107 29.63 -6.70 -15.82
C ALA A 107 30.42 -7.94 -15.40
N GLY A 108 29.71 -9.04 -15.09
CA GLY A 108 30.34 -10.31 -14.73
C GLY A 108 31.22 -10.86 -15.85
N ILE A 109 30.77 -10.81 -17.11
CA ILE A 109 31.54 -11.27 -18.28
C ILE A 109 32.85 -10.47 -18.40
N GLN A 110 32.78 -9.14 -18.31
CA GLN A 110 33.97 -8.29 -18.40
C GLN A 110 34.98 -8.57 -17.29
N ILE A 111 34.52 -8.74 -16.05
CA ILE A 111 35.38 -9.05 -14.91
C ILE A 111 36.01 -10.44 -15.07
N ALA A 112 35.23 -11.43 -15.49
CA ALA A 112 35.73 -12.77 -15.75
C ALA A 112 36.81 -12.77 -16.85
N GLN A 113 36.60 -12.02 -17.94
CA GLN A 113 37.58 -11.86 -19.02
C GLN A 113 38.83 -11.11 -18.54
N TYR A 114 38.67 -10.05 -17.76
CA TYR A 114 39.79 -9.31 -17.15
C TYR A 114 40.65 -10.22 -16.25
N LEU A 115 40.03 -11.15 -15.54
CA LEU A 115 40.71 -12.15 -14.71
C LEU A 115 41.26 -13.35 -15.51
N GLY A 116 40.96 -13.44 -16.80
CA GLY A 116 41.40 -14.53 -17.69
C GLY A 116 40.58 -15.82 -17.58
N ALA A 117 39.40 -15.79 -16.95
CA ALA A 117 38.56 -16.97 -16.77
C ALA A 117 37.84 -17.40 -18.06
N LYS A 118 37.47 -18.68 -18.15
CA LYS A 118 36.66 -19.23 -19.25
C LYS A 118 35.18 -18.92 -19.01
N VAL A 119 34.65 -17.97 -19.77
CA VAL A 119 33.26 -17.53 -19.65
C VAL A 119 32.30 -18.47 -20.38
N TYR A 120 31.28 -18.89 -19.66
CA TYR A 120 30.04 -19.49 -20.13
C TYR A 120 28.87 -18.59 -19.69
N THR A 121 27.81 -18.52 -20.47
CA THR A 121 26.69 -17.63 -20.15
C THR A 121 25.38 -18.13 -20.73
N THR A 122 24.27 -17.59 -20.24
CA THR A 122 22.93 -17.89 -20.74
C THR A 122 22.19 -16.63 -21.18
N VAL A 123 21.34 -16.74 -22.20
CA VAL A 123 20.53 -15.63 -22.74
C VAL A 123 19.10 -16.07 -23.05
N SER A 124 18.17 -15.12 -23.18
CA SER A 124 16.76 -15.42 -23.46
C SER A 124 16.38 -15.38 -24.94
N THR A 125 17.19 -14.79 -25.82
CA THR A 125 16.88 -14.65 -27.25
C THR A 125 18.13 -14.80 -28.13
N ARG A 126 17.92 -15.02 -29.44
CA ARG A 126 19.01 -15.16 -30.42
C ARG A 126 19.75 -13.84 -30.63
N GLU A 127 19.04 -12.73 -30.56
CA GLU A 127 19.59 -11.37 -30.67
C GLU A 127 20.57 -11.12 -29.53
N LYS A 128 20.18 -11.50 -28.29
CA LYS A 128 21.06 -11.43 -27.11
C LYS A 128 22.30 -12.33 -27.24
N LYS A 129 22.15 -13.51 -27.85
CA LYS A 129 23.28 -14.40 -28.15
C LYS A 129 24.26 -13.74 -29.13
N GLN A 130 23.74 -13.20 -30.23
CA GLN A 130 24.55 -12.53 -31.25
C GLN A 130 25.29 -11.32 -30.68
N PHE A 131 24.61 -10.51 -29.87
CA PHE A 131 25.21 -9.39 -29.14
C PHE A 131 26.42 -9.80 -28.28
N LEU A 132 26.33 -10.89 -27.50
CA LEU A 132 27.46 -11.34 -26.67
C LEU A 132 28.64 -11.88 -27.49
N ILE A 133 28.37 -12.44 -28.68
CA ILE A 133 29.42 -12.87 -29.62
C ILE A 133 30.14 -11.65 -30.19
N ASP A 134 29.37 -10.65 -30.63
CA ASP A 134 29.92 -9.50 -31.35
C ASP A 134 30.62 -8.51 -30.41
N GLU A 135 30.02 -8.17 -29.28
CA GLU A 135 30.55 -7.17 -28.34
C GLU A 135 31.56 -7.75 -27.36
N TYR A 136 31.23 -8.90 -26.76
CA TYR A 136 32.06 -9.50 -25.70
C TYR A 136 32.96 -10.63 -26.20
N LYS A 137 32.89 -11.01 -27.48
CA LYS A 137 33.69 -12.10 -28.06
C LYS A 137 33.57 -13.42 -27.29
N VAL A 138 32.41 -13.67 -26.68
CA VAL A 138 32.12 -14.96 -26.04
C VAL A 138 31.86 -15.99 -27.14
N PRO A 139 32.58 -17.13 -27.16
CA PRO A 139 32.38 -18.16 -28.17
C PRO A 139 30.93 -18.69 -28.21
N ALA A 140 30.39 -18.90 -29.40
CA ALA A 140 28.98 -19.27 -29.60
C ALA A 140 28.59 -20.62 -28.95
N ASP A 141 29.56 -21.53 -28.78
CA ASP A 141 29.45 -22.83 -28.10
C ASP A 141 29.43 -22.72 -26.56
N ARG A 142 29.66 -21.51 -26.02
CA ARG A 142 29.61 -21.20 -24.58
C ARG A 142 28.44 -20.30 -24.19
N ILE A 143 27.52 -20.04 -25.13
CA ILE A 143 26.31 -19.25 -24.90
C ILE A 143 25.08 -20.15 -25.06
N PHE A 144 24.38 -20.39 -23.94
CA PHE A 144 23.20 -21.24 -23.85
C PHE A 144 21.91 -20.43 -23.68
N TYR A 145 20.75 -21.07 -23.71
CA TYR A 145 19.46 -20.41 -23.48
C TYR A 145 18.99 -20.56 -22.02
N SER A 146 18.34 -19.53 -21.48
CA SER A 146 17.98 -19.41 -20.06
C SER A 146 16.47 -19.50 -19.78
N ARG A 147 15.66 -19.99 -20.73
CA ARG A 147 14.20 -20.11 -20.58
C ARG A 147 13.76 -21.45 -19.98
N ASP A 148 14.69 -22.40 -19.91
CA ASP A 148 14.48 -23.74 -19.36
C ASP A 148 15.78 -24.23 -18.70
N THR A 149 15.78 -25.48 -18.23
CA THR A 149 16.93 -26.14 -17.59
C THR A 149 17.87 -26.83 -18.58
N SER A 150 17.64 -26.71 -19.90
CA SER A 150 18.43 -27.40 -20.93
C SER A 150 19.90 -27.01 -20.92
N PHE A 151 20.21 -25.77 -20.52
CA PHE A 151 21.58 -25.26 -20.42
C PHE A 151 22.47 -26.14 -19.54
N ALA A 152 21.94 -26.75 -18.47
CA ALA A 152 22.75 -27.56 -17.56
C ALA A 152 23.33 -28.79 -18.29
N ARG A 153 22.53 -29.42 -19.16
CA ARG A 153 22.97 -30.54 -20.00
C ARG A 153 24.03 -30.12 -21.01
N ASP A 154 23.81 -28.97 -21.66
CA ASP A 154 24.74 -28.45 -22.67
C ASP A 154 26.07 -28.00 -22.04
N VAL A 155 26.02 -27.39 -20.85
CA VAL A 155 27.19 -27.07 -20.03
C VAL A 155 27.98 -28.33 -19.71
N MET A 156 27.31 -29.38 -19.22
CA MET A 156 27.98 -30.66 -18.90
C MET A 156 28.60 -31.29 -20.16
N LYS A 157 27.94 -31.21 -21.31
CA LYS A 157 28.48 -31.71 -22.58
C LYS A 157 29.72 -30.94 -23.02
N THR A 158 29.67 -29.61 -23.01
CA THR A 158 30.78 -28.73 -23.43
C THR A 158 31.97 -28.77 -22.45
N THR A 159 31.72 -29.14 -21.18
CA THR A 159 32.76 -29.31 -20.15
C THR A 159 33.21 -30.77 -20.01
N HIS A 160 32.83 -31.67 -20.92
CA HIS A 160 33.17 -33.10 -20.90
C HIS A 160 32.83 -33.79 -19.56
N GLY A 161 31.67 -33.45 -19.00
CA GLY A 161 31.16 -34.02 -17.75
C GLY A 161 31.77 -33.41 -16.48
N ARG A 162 32.69 -32.45 -16.59
CA ARG A 162 33.32 -31.82 -15.42
C ARG A 162 32.39 -30.84 -14.70
N GLY A 163 31.63 -30.03 -15.43
CA GLY A 163 30.86 -28.90 -14.88
C GLY A 163 31.67 -27.60 -14.79
N ILE A 164 31.13 -26.63 -14.05
CA ILE A 164 31.64 -25.24 -13.94
C ILE A 164 32.19 -24.94 -12.55
N ASP A 165 33.31 -24.23 -12.45
CA ASP A 165 33.95 -23.92 -11.16
C ASP A 165 33.19 -22.84 -10.37
N VAL A 166 32.68 -21.79 -11.04
CA VAL A 166 31.89 -20.73 -10.39
C VAL A 166 30.61 -20.43 -11.18
N VAL A 167 29.45 -20.42 -10.52
CA VAL A 167 28.18 -20.05 -11.15
C VAL A 167 27.66 -18.77 -10.50
N ILE A 168 27.43 -17.72 -11.30
CA ILE A 168 26.73 -16.51 -10.88
C ILE A 168 25.28 -16.64 -11.34
N ASN A 169 24.38 -16.86 -10.40
CA ASN A 169 22.96 -17.04 -10.66
C ASN A 169 22.14 -15.85 -10.15
N ILE A 170 21.22 -15.40 -10.99
CA ILE A 170 20.22 -14.37 -10.67
C ILE A 170 18.79 -14.91 -10.84
N LEU A 171 18.63 -16.14 -11.35
CA LEU A 171 17.36 -16.74 -11.72
C LEU A 171 16.86 -17.66 -10.58
N GLY A 172 15.55 -17.69 -10.34
CA GLY A 172 14.94 -18.53 -9.31
C GLY A 172 14.43 -19.87 -9.82
N GLY A 173 13.84 -20.67 -8.91
CA GLY A 173 13.11 -21.89 -9.25
C GLY A 173 13.98 -23.01 -9.80
N GLU A 174 13.48 -23.77 -10.77
CA GLU A 174 14.16 -24.95 -11.33
C GLU A 174 15.52 -24.63 -11.97
N ILE A 175 15.70 -23.40 -12.49
CA ILE A 175 16.97 -22.93 -13.03
C ILE A 175 18.04 -22.85 -11.93
N GLN A 176 17.65 -22.49 -10.70
CA GLN A 176 18.57 -22.47 -9.56
C GLN A 176 19.09 -23.87 -9.24
N GLN A 177 18.21 -24.88 -9.25
CA GLN A 177 18.60 -26.27 -9.05
C GLN A 177 19.47 -26.78 -10.21
N ALA A 178 19.09 -26.51 -11.46
CA ALA A 178 19.88 -26.89 -12.63
C ALA A 178 21.28 -26.24 -12.63
N SER A 179 21.37 -25.00 -12.14
CA SER A 179 22.63 -24.27 -11.92
C SER A 179 23.50 -24.99 -10.89
N TRP A 180 22.91 -25.45 -9.79
CA TRP A 180 23.58 -26.24 -8.75
C TRP A 180 24.09 -27.59 -9.29
N ASP A 181 23.31 -28.26 -10.13
CA ASP A 181 23.64 -29.59 -10.64
C ASP A 181 24.83 -29.57 -11.65
N CYS A 182 25.02 -28.44 -12.35
CA CYS A 182 26.10 -28.27 -13.34
C CYS A 182 27.44 -27.77 -12.76
N VAL A 183 27.54 -27.64 -11.42
CA VAL A 183 28.76 -27.23 -10.73
C VAL A 183 29.79 -28.36 -10.72
N ALA A 184 31.05 -28.00 -10.95
CA ALA A 184 32.19 -28.91 -10.86
C ALA A 184 32.51 -29.27 -9.40
N PRO A 185 33.27 -30.35 -9.16
CA PRO A 185 33.81 -30.63 -7.83
C PRO A 185 34.54 -29.40 -7.26
N TYR A 186 34.28 -29.08 -5.99
CA TYR A 186 34.76 -27.90 -5.27
C TYR A 186 34.28 -26.55 -5.81
N GLY A 187 33.28 -26.56 -6.68
CA GLY A 187 32.75 -25.33 -7.27
C GLY A 187 31.83 -24.54 -6.32
N LEU A 188 31.57 -23.29 -6.71
CA LEU A 188 30.80 -22.31 -5.94
C LEU A 188 29.62 -21.79 -6.75
N VAL A 189 28.42 -21.79 -6.15
CA VAL A 189 27.27 -21.04 -6.67
C VAL A 189 27.10 -19.77 -5.86
N ILE A 190 27.08 -18.63 -6.54
CA ILE A 190 26.79 -17.31 -5.99
C ILE A 190 25.39 -16.91 -6.48
N GLN A 191 24.43 -16.90 -5.55
CA GLN A 191 23.08 -16.40 -5.79
C GLN A 191 23.02 -14.91 -5.50
N LEU A 192 22.67 -14.12 -6.51
CA LEU A 192 22.40 -12.69 -6.41
C LEU A 192 20.89 -12.44 -6.35
N GLY A 193 20.49 -11.35 -5.69
CA GLY A 193 19.08 -10.95 -5.52
C GLY A 193 18.34 -11.81 -4.51
N SER A 194 17.11 -11.42 -4.15
CA SER A 194 16.30 -12.09 -3.12
C SER A 194 16.17 -13.60 -3.36
N PRO A 195 16.36 -14.45 -2.34
CA PRO A 195 16.32 -15.90 -2.54
C PRO A 195 14.89 -16.32 -2.89
N SER A 196 14.74 -17.11 -3.96
CA SER A 196 13.43 -17.68 -4.28
C SER A 196 13.01 -18.69 -3.20
N ASN A 197 11.72 -18.77 -2.88
CA ASN A 197 11.16 -19.72 -1.89
C ASN A 197 11.29 -21.20 -2.29
N ALA A 198 12.01 -21.52 -3.36
CA ALA A 198 12.22 -22.89 -3.82
C ALA A 198 13.19 -23.65 -2.90
N SER A 199 12.86 -24.88 -2.54
CA SER A 199 13.75 -25.75 -1.78
C SER A 199 14.92 -26.19 -2.66
N LEU A 200 16.14 -25.85 -2.24
CA LEU A 200 17.37 -26.37 -2.86
C LEU A 200 17.63 -27.79 -2.35
N SER A 201 17.68 -28.75 -3.26
CA SER A 201 18.06 -30.12 -2.93
C SER A 201 19.59 -30.26 -2.96
N PHE A 202 20.18 -30.45 -1.79
CA PHE A 202 21.62 -30.72 -1.63
C PHE A 202 21.97 -32.21 -1.79
N ALA A 203 21.05 -33.03 -2.33
CA ALA A 203 21.19 -34.48 -2.38
C ALA A 203 22.42 -34.98 -3.19
N GLN A 204 23.07 -34.12 -3.97
CA GLN A 204 24.37 -34.43 -4.61
C GLN A 204 25.57 -34.14 -3.68
N SER A 205 25.71 -34.87 -2.56
CA SER A 205 26.71 -34.52 -1.52
C SER A 205 28.16 -34.95 -1.81
N GLY A 206 28.46 -35.51 -2.98
CA GLY A 206 29.80 -36.01 -3.31
C GLY A 206 30.81 -34.99 -3.85
N LYS A 207 30.37 -33.78 -4.25
CA LYS A 207 31.20 -32.82 -5.00
C LYS A 207 31.88 -31.73 -4.16
N GLN A 208 31.70 -31.73 -2.83
CA GLN A 208 32.26 -30.69 -1.92
C GLN A 208 32.01 -29.24 -2.40
N THR A 209 30.81 -28.97 -2.94
CA THR A 209 30.43 -27.66 -3.49
C THR A 209 30.00 -26.68 -2.40
N SER A 210 30.05 -25.39 -2.72
CA SER A 210 29.61 -24.30 -1.83
C SER A 210 28.47 -23.50 -2.46
N PHE A 211 27.52 -23.06 -1.63
CA PHE A 211 26.46 -22.13 -2.01
C PHE A 211 26.63 -20.84 -1.21
N THR A 212 26.56 -19.68 -1.85
CA THR A 212 26.59 -18.38 -1.19
C THR A 212 25.50 -17.49 -1.76
N HIS A 213 24.67 -16.96 -0.88
CA HIS A 213 23.74 -15.90 -1.21
C HIS A 213 24.41 -14.55 -0.95
N PHE A 214 24.30 -13.63 -1.90
CA PHE A 214 24.92 -12.31 -1.81
C PHE A 214 23.90 -11.21 -2.14
N ASP A 215 23.57 -10.42 -1.12
CA ASP A 215 22.77 -9.20 -1.19
C ASP A 215 23.72 -7.99 -1.10
N SER A 216 23.88 -7.28 -2.22
CA SER A 216 24.76 -6.11 -2.30
C SER A 216 24.24 -4.93 -1.45
N ALA A 217 22.92 -4.72 -1.39
CA ALA A 217 22.33 -3.60 -0.65
C ALA A 217 22.53 -3.76 0.85
N ARG A 218 22.35 -4.99 1.36
CA ARG A 218 22.65 -5.31 2.76
C ARG A 218 24.15 -5.24 3.03
N TRP A 219 24.98 -5.80 2.16
CA TRP A 219 26.43 -5.78 2.32
C TRP A 219 26.99 -4.36 2.37
N MET A 220 26.49 -3.42 1.56
CA MET A 220 26.92 -2.02 1.61
C MET A 220 26.59 -1.34 2.95
N ARG A 221 25.43 -1.64 3.55
CA ARG A 221 25.06 -1.11 4.88
C ARG A 221 25.90 -1.73 5.99
N ASP A 222 26.13 -3.04 5.93
CA ASP A 222 26.79 -3.79 7.00
C ASP A 222 28.33 -3.67 6.93
N ARG A 223 28.89 -3.37 5.74
CA ARG A 223 30.34 -3.34 5.45
C ARG A 223 30.72 -2.12 4.57
N PRO A 224 30.49 -0.87 5.03
CA PRO A 224 30.66 0.33 4.20
C PRO A 224 32.09 0.54 3.67
N GLU A 225 33.12 0.26 4.48
CA GLU A 225 34.52 0.43 4.05
C GLU A 225 34.92 -0.54 2.93
N ALA A 226 34.52 -1.81 3.05
CA ALA A 226 34.78 -2.81 2.00
C ALA A 226 33.97 -2.50 0.73
N ALA A 227 32.77 -1.95 0.88
CA ALA A 227 31.96 -1.48 -0.24
C ALA A 227 32.63 -0.33 -0.98
N LYS A 228 33.14 0.66 -0.24
CA LYS A 228 33.87 1.79 -0.80
C LYS A 228 35.10 1.33 -1.59
N GLU A 229 35.94 0.47 -1.02
CA GLU A 229 37.13 -0.09 -1.71
C GLU A 229 36.75 -0.81 -3.02
N ALA A 230 35.64 -1.57 -3.01
CA ALA A 230 35.16 -2.25 -4.20
C ALA A 230 34.65 -1.28 -5.28
N VAL A 231 33.96 -0.19 -4.90
CA VAL A 231 33.54 0.87 -5.84
C VAL A 231 34.76 1.58 -6.42
N GLU A 232 35.71 2.00 -5.59
CA GLU A 232 36.93 2.67 -6.04
C GLU A 232 37.72 1.82 -7.02
N THR A 233 37.83 0.51 -6.74
CA THR A 233 38.46 -0.45 -7.65
C THR A 233 37.72 -0.54 -8.99
N ALA A 234 36.39 -0.66 -8.96
CA ALA A 234 35.57 -0.71 -10.17
C ALA A 234 35.70 0.56 -11.01
N LEU A 235 35.69 1.74 -10.37
CA LEU A 235 35.88 3.03 -11.02
C LEU A 235 37.28 3.18 -11.63
N SER A 236 38.33 2.74 -10.92
CA SER A 236 39.70 2.74 -11.46
C SER A 236 39.80 1.88 -12.72
N LEU A 237 39.21 0.67 -12.71
CA LEU A 237 39.23 -0.21 -13.88
C LEU A 237 38.43 0.34 -15.07
N LEU A 238 37.36 1.09 -14.81
CA LEU A 238 36.64 1.84 -15.85
C LEU A 238 37.48 2.99 -16.40
N ALA A 239 38.14 3.76 -15.52
CA ALA A 239 39.02 4.88 -15.91
C ALA A 239 40.23 4.40 -16.75
N ASP A 240 40.80 3.24 -16.39
CA ASP A 240 41.91 2.60 -17.10
C ASP A 240 41.47 1.86 -18.38
N ASN A 241 40.18 1.96 -18.76
CA ASN A 241 39.56 1.26 -19.89
C ASN A 241 39.73 -0.28 -19.86
N LYS A 242 39.95 -0.85 -18.67
CA LYS A 242 39.97 -2.31 -18.45
C LYS A 242 38.55 -2.88 -18.41
N LEU A 243 37.60 -2.08 -17.95
CA LEU A 243 36.17 -2.34 -18.01
C LEU A 243 35.50 -1.22 -18.83
N ARG A 244 34.31 -1.49 -19.34
CA ARG A 244 33.47 -0.57 -20.09
C ARG A 244 32.06 -0.58 -19.52
N VAL A 245 31.35 0.53 -19.76
CA VAL A 245 29.93 0.65 -19.44
C VAL A 245 29.14 -0.41 -20.21
N GLN A 246 28.11 -0.96 -19.57
CA GLN A 246 27.23 -1.96 -20.17
C GLN A 246 26.43 -1.34 -21.33
N SER A 247 26.24 -2.11 -22.41
CA SER A 247 25.59 -1.67 -23.64
C SER A 247 24.37 -2.55 -23.96
N PRO A 248 23.27 -2.03 -24.55
CA PRO A 248 22.99 -0.61 -24.72
C PRO A 248 22.70 0.07 -23.37
N CYS A 249 23.09 1.35 -23.26
CA CYS A 249 22.60 2.23 -22.19
C CYS A 249 21.37 2.96 -22.74
N GLN A 250 20.20 2.58 -22.27
CA GLN A 250 18.92 3.16 -22.65
C GLN A 250 18.56 4.25 -21.65
N VAL A 251 18.72 5.51 -22.04
CA VAL A 251 18.35 6.67 -21.23
C VAL A 251 16.95 7.11 -21.64
N GLU A 252 16.04 7.13 -20.67
CA GLU A 252 14.63 7.43 -20.86
C GLU A 252 14.16 8.43 -19.83
N ASP A 253 13.11 9.17 -20.15
CA ASP A 253 12.56 10.18 -19.27
C ASP A 253 11.63 9.58 -18.20
N ALA A 254 11.44 10.29 -17.08
CA ALA A 254 10.58 9.88 -15.98
C ALA A 254 9.11 9.67 -16.40
N SER A 255 8.65 10.29 -17.49
CA SER A 255 7.29 10.08 -18.03
C SER A 255 7.04 8.63 -18.49
N SER A 256 8.10 7.93 -18.92
CA SER A 256 8.02 6.59 -19.50
C SER A 256 8.36 5.48 -18.51
N VAL A 257 8.42 5.79 -17.20
CA VAL A 257 8.80 4.85 -16.14
C VAL A 257 7.94 3.58 -16.18
N GLU A 258 6.61 3.71 -16.26
CA GLU A 258 5.72 2.53 -16.24
C GLU A 258 5.96 1.59 -17.42
N GLU A 259 6.13 2.14 -18.63
CA GLU A 259 6.43 1.37 -19.83
C GLU A 259 7.78 0.65 -19.71
N LYS A 260 8.81 1.32 -19.17
CA LYS A 260 10.14 0.72 -19.00
C LYS A 260 10.17 -0.35 -17.92
N PHE A 261 9.44 -0.16 -16.83
CA PHE A 261 9.28 -1.21 -15.82
C PHE A 261 8.58 -2.45 -16.40
N ARG A 262 7.58 -2.29 -17.27
CA ARG A 262 6.97 -3.41 -18.01
C ARG A 262 7.98 -4.11 -18.92
N SER A 263 8.74 -3.35 -19.72
CA SER A 263 9.77 -3.92 -20.61
C SER A 263 10.85 -4.71 -19.85
N LEU A 264 11.20 -4.28 -18.63
CA LEU A 264 12.12 -5.00 -17.75
C LEU A 264 11.50 -6.31 -17.24
N GLN A 265 10.22 -6.31 -16.85
CA GLN A 265 9.49 -7.51 -16.44
C GLN A 265 9.38 -8.55 -17.55
N ASP A 266 9.15 -8.11 -18.78
CA ASP A 266 9.04 -8.99 -19.96
C ASP A 266 10.41 -9.58 -20.38
N GLY A 267 11.51 -9.13 -19.76
CA GLY A 267 12.85 -9.62 -20.04
C GLY A 267 13.34 -9.26 -21.45
N VAL A 268 12.74 -8.25 -22.09
CA VAL A 268 13.10 -7.78 -23.44
C VAL A 268 14.36 -6.91 -23.39
N ALA A 269 14.50 -6.11 -22.33
CA ALA A 269 15.62 -5.19 -22.16
C ALA A 269 17.01 -5.88 -22.24
N MET A 270 17.98 -5.14 -22.78
CA MET A 270 19.41 -5.48 -22.83
C MET A 270 20.20 -4.32 -22.22
N GLY A 271 21.35 -4.64 -21.61
CA GLY A 271 22.22 -3.63 -21.03
C GLY A 271 21.62 -2.96 -19.80
N LYS A 272 21.58 -1.63 -19.78
CA LYS A 272 21.20 -0.82 -18.63
C LYS A 272 20.14 0.19 -19.03
N THR A 273 19.04 0.23 -18.27
CA THR A 273 18.03 1.28 -18.36
C THR A 273 18.30 2.35 -17.30
N VAL A 274 18.32 3.60 -17.72
CA VAL A 274 18.54 4.78 -16.87
C VAL A 274 17.32 5.68 -17.02
N ILE A 275 16.70 6.04 -15.90
CA ILE A 275 15.62 7.03 -15.89
C ILE A 275 16.23 8.37 -15.53
N ASP A 276 16.16 9.31 -16.47
CA ASP A 276 16.57 10.69 -16.27
C ASP A 276 15.43 11.47 -15.61
N LEU A 277 15.71 12.00 -14.42
CA LEU A 277 14.78 12.88 -13.71
C LEU A 277 15.12 14.33 -14.06
N THR A 278 14.65 14.80 -15.21
CA THR A 278 14.81 16.21 -15.59
C THR A 278 13.75 17.09 -14.92
N ALA A 279 14.07 18.36 -14.66
CA ALA A 279 13.20 19.26 -13.89
C ALA A 279 11.90 19.67 -14.62
N MET A 280 11.76 19.32 -15.90
CA MET A 280 10.60 19.71 -16.73
C MET A 280 9.62 18.55 -16.98
N VAL A 281 9.88 17.37 -16.43
CA VAL A 281 9.00 16.22 -16.62
C VAL A 281 7.81 16.30 -15.69
N GLU A 282 6.63 16.23 -16.28
CA GLU A 282 5.40 15.99 -15.52
C GLU A 282 5.25 14.49 -15.27
N VAL A 283 5.25 14.11 -13.99
CA VAL A 283 4.99 12.73 -13.56
C VAL A 283 3.81 12.68 -12.59
N PRO A 284 2.97 11.63 -12.66
CA PRO A 284 1.96 11.39 -11.64
C PRO A 284 2.65 11.19 -10.28
N THR A 285 2.28 12.00 -9.29
CA THR A 285 2.78 11.86 -7.92
C THR A 285 1.66 11.53 -6.97
N VAL A 286 1.98 10.81 -5.90
CA VAL A 286 1.05 10.64 -4.77
C VAL A 286 1.18 11.89 -3.92
N LEU A 287 0.08 12.60 -3.70
CA LEU A 287 0.05 13.75 -2.80
C LEU A 287 0.45 13.30 -1.40
N ASP A 288 1.55 13.82 -0.88
CA ASP A 288 1.95 13.64 0.52
C ASP A 288 1.14 14.61 1.39
N THR A 289 -0.05 14.18 1.81
CA THR A 289 -0.91 14.96 2.70
C THR A 289 -0.33 14.96 4.11
N LYS A 290 0.53 15.95 4.39
CA LYS A 290 1.09 16.18 5.72
C LYS A 290 0.08 16.91 6.62
N VAL A 291 0.03 16.49 7.88
CA VAL A 291 -0.72 17.18 8.94
C VAL A 291 -0.15 18.59 9.12
N GLN A 292 -1.00 19.61 9.00
CA GLN A 292 -0.57 21.01 8.95
C GLN A 292 -0.51 21.71 10.33
N PHE A 293 -1.01 21.07 11.40
CA PHE A 293 -1.05 21.65 12.74
C PHE A 293 -1.03 20.57 13.83
N GLN A 294 -0.74 20.99 15.05
CA GLN A 294 -0.94 20.21 16.26
C GLN A 294 -1.88 20.97 17.19
N LEU A 295 -2.70 20.22 17.92
CA LEU A 295 -3.48 20.72 19.05
C LEU A 295 -2.52 21.12 20.17
N ASP A 296 -2.81 22.24 20.82
CA ASP A 296 -2.04 22.71 21.97
C ASP A 296 -2.10 21.66 23.10
N SER A 297 -0.92 21.16 23.47
CA SER A 297 -0.74 20.21 24.56
C SER A 297 -1.06 20.79 25.94
N ASN A 298 -1.02 22.12 26.10
CA ASN A 298 -1.37 22.83 27.33
C ASN A 298 -2.78 23.47 27.24
N ALA A 299 -3.68 22.82 26.51
CA ALA A 299 -5.09 23.17 26.43
C ALA A 299 -5.98 21.95 26.69
N THR A 300 -7.22 22.23 27.10
CA THR A 300 -8.24 21.22 27.38
C THR A 300 -9.27 21.16 26.25
N TYR A 301 -9.64 19.94 25.87
CA TYR A 301 -10.66 19.69 24.85
C TYR A 301 -11.82 18.88 25.41
N ILE A 302 -13.04 19.40 25.20
CA ILE A 302 -14.28 18.80 25.71
C ILE A 302 -14.92 17.97 24.60
N ILE A 303 -15.29 16.72 24.90
CA ILE A 303 -16.05 15.86 23.98
C ILE A 303 -17.34 15.43 24.68
N ALA A 304 -18.46 16.04 24.32
CA ALA A 304 -19.78 15.61 24.76
C ALA A 304 -20.22 14.37 23.97
N GLY A 305 -20.63 13.32 24.68
CA GLY A 305 -20.76 11.99 24.08
C GLY A 305 -19.41 11.28 23.86
N GLY A 306 -18.34 11.74 24.52
CA GLY A 306 -16.96 11.27 24.32
C GLY A 306 -16.71 9.78 24.63
N LEU A 307 -17.63 9.13 25.34
CA LEU A 307 -17.53 7.70 25.69
C LEU A 307 -18.24 6.77 24.68
N GLY A 308 -19.05 7.31 23.76
CA GLY A 308 -19.68 6.56 22.66
C GLY A 308 -18.69 6.25 21.53
N GLY A 309 -19.00 5.30 20.64
CA GLY A 309 -18.05 4.81 19.62
C GLY A 309 -17.33 5.91 18.83
N LEU A 310 -18.07 6.87 18.30
CA LEU A 310 -17.49 8.00 17.55
C LEU A 310 -16.71 8.97 18.46
N GLY A 311 -17.20 9.23 19.68
CA GLY A 311 -16.50 10.05 20.67
C GLY A 311 -15.14 9.46 21.07
N ARG A 312 -15.05 8.13 21.21
CA ARG A 312 -13.79 7.43 21.47
C ARG A 312 -12.81 7.55 20.29
N SER A 313 -13.32 7.48 19.06
CA SER A 313 -12.53 7.70 17.83
C SER A 313 -11.96 9.13 17.80
N ILE A 314 -12.79 10.14 18.09
CA ILE A 314 -12.36 11.55 18.19
C ILE A 314 -11.30 11.74 19.28
N ALA A 315 -11.49 11.13 20.46
CA ALA A 315 -10.53 11.25 21.56
C ALA A 315 -9.14 10.73 21.17
N ARG A 316 -9.08 9.59 20.46
CA ARG A 316 -7.81 9.07 19.89
C ARG A 316 -7.19 10.03 18.89
N TRP A 317 -7.98 10.49 17.92
CA TRP A 317 -7.52 11.46 16.94
C TRP A 317 -6.95 12.73 17.59
N MET A 318 -7.60 13.25 18.64
CA MET A 318 -7.10 14.44 19.33
C MET A 318 -5.75 14.19 20.01
N VAL A 319 -5.56 13.05 20.68
CA VAL A 319 -4.27 12.71 21.33
C VAL A 319 -3.17 12.51 20.29
N ASP A 320 -3.47 11.83 19.18
CA ASP A 320 -2.58 11.69 18.03
C ASP A 320 -2.19 13.05 17.44
N ARG A 321 -3.07 14.05 17.54
CA ARG A 321 -2.83 15.44 17.13
C ARG A 321 -2.22 16.34 18.19
N GLY A 322 -1.79 15.79 19.31
CA GLY A 322 -1.01 16.53 20.32
C GLY A 322 -1.81 16.97 21.54
N ALA A 323 -3.12 16.75 21.59
CA ALA A 323 -3.91 17.05 22.78
C ALA A 323 -3.41 16.20 23.97
N ARG A 324 -3.33 16.82 25.15
CA ARG A 324 -2.94 16.12 26.39
C ARG A 324 -3.96 16.26 27.52
N HIS A 325 -4.96 17.12 27.41
CA HIS A 325 -6.04 17.23 28.40
C HIS A 325 -7.39 17.07 27.72
N LEU A 326 -8.10 15.99 28.05
CA LEU A 326 -9.41 15.68 27.49
C LEU A 326 -10.46 15.57 28.60
N VAL A 327 -11.65 16.12 28.35
CA VAL A 327 -12.83 15.92 29.19
C VAL A 327 -13.91 15.21 28.39
N LEU A 328 -14.21 13.96 28.75
CA LEU A 328 -15.18 13.11 28.06
C LEU A 328 -16.50 13.11 28.84
N LEU A 329 -17.49 13.86 28.34
CA LEU A 329 -18.79 13.96 29.02
C LEU A 329 -19.72 12.83 28.58
N GLY A 330 -20.42 12.27 29.55
CA GLY A 330 -21.53 11.36 29.33
C GLY A 330 -22.30 11.12 30.63
N ARG A 331 -23.61 10.85 30.51
CA ARG A 331 -24.53 10.72 31.66
C ARG A 331 -24.01 9.81 32.77
N SER A 332 -23.37 8.71 32.39
CA SER A 332 -22.87 7.70 33.32
C SER A 332 -21.42 7.89 33.75
N GLY A 333 -20.66 8.77 33.09
CA GLY A 333 -19.19 8.83 33.20
C GLY A 333 -18.52 7.52 32.73
N ALA A 334 -17.24 7.36 33.07
CA ALA A 334 -16.45 6.18 32.70
C ALA A 334 -16.79 4.92 33.53
N LYS A 335 -17.94 4.30 33.22
CA LYS A 335 -18.41 3.06 33.88
C LYS A 335 -18.30 1.81 33.00
N THR A 336 -18.21 1.96 31.69
CA THR A 336 -18.16 0.82 30.77
C THR A 336 -16.72 0.34 30.61
N LYS A 337 -16.55 -0.96 30.31
CA LYS A 337 -15.23 -1.54 30.01
C LYS A 337 -14.51 -0.75 28.90
N ALA A 338 -15.21 -0.45 27.81
CA ALA A 338 -14.66 0.32 26.69
C ALA A 338 -14.23 1.75 27.07
N ALA A 339 -14.95 2.40 28.00
CA ALA A 339 -14.57 3.72 28.51
C ALA A 339 -13.29 3.66 29.36
N LEU A 340 -13.20 2.66 30.24
CA LEU A 340 -12.01 2.46 31.08
C LEU A 340 -10.78 2.08 30.24
N GLU A 341 -10.95 1.21 29.23
CA GLU A 341 -9.90 0.85 28.28
C GLU A 341 -9.41 2.05 27.48
N LEU A 342 -10.32 2.93 27.02
CA LEU A 342 -9.93 4.17 26.34
C LEU A 342 -9.11 5.08 27.26
N ILE A 343 -9.54 5.29 28.50
CA ILE A 343 -8.82 6.16 29.44
C ILE A 343 -7.41 5.63 29.69
N ASP A 344 -7.27 4.33 29.93
CA ASP A 344 -5.96 3.69 30.11
C ASP A 344 -5.08 3.77 28.84
N GLU A 345 -5.69 3.55 27.67
CA GLU A 345 -5.03 3.68 26.36
C GLU A 345 -4.46 5.08 26.15
N LEU A 346 -5.26 6.12 26.38
CA LEU A 346 -4.85 7.52 26.18
C LEU A 346 -3.88 7.98 27.28
N ALA A 347 -4.03 7.50 28.52
CA ALA A 347 -3.10 7.76 29.61
C ALA A 347 -1.70 7.21 29.31
N ARG A 348 -1.60 6.01 28.72
CA ARG A 348 -0.33 5.44 28.25
C ARG A 348 0.35 6.26 27.15
N GLN A 349 -0.41 7.08 26.42
CA GLN A 349 0.10 8.04 25.43
C GLN A 349 0.42 9.42 26.03
N GLY A 350 0.32 9.57 27.35
CA GLY A 350 0.63 10.79 28.07
C GLY A 350 -0.51 11.80 28.17
N ALA A 351 -1.75 11.42 27.84
CA ALA A 351 -2.92 12.29 27.99
C ALA A 351 -3.57 12.14 29.37
N CYS A 352 -3.93 13.24 30.00
CA CYS A 352 -4.81 13.31 31.15
C CYS A 352 -6.26 13.33 30.68
N VAL A 353 -7.00 12.26 30.96
CA VAL A 353 -8.41 12.11 30.55
C VAL A 353 -9.31 12.16 31.79
N HIS A 354 -10.21 13.14 31.83
CA HIS A 354 -11.23 13.27 32.86
C HIS A 354 -12.60 12.93 32.27
N ALA A 355 -13.36 12.04 32.92
CA ALA A 355 -14.63 11.54 32.40
C ALA A 355 -15.74 11.59 33.47
N PRO A 356 -16.14 12.80 33.91
CA PRO A 356 -17.13 12.95 34.95
C PRO A 356 -18.53 12.54 34.45
N PRO A 357 -19.40 12.01 35.31
CA PRO A 357 -20.80 11.85 34.97
C PRO A 357 -21.44 13.23 34.76
N CYS A 358 -21.92 13.49 33.56
CA CYS A 358 -22.52 14.76 33.18
C CYS A 358 -23.61 14.53 32.13
N ASP A 359 -24.83 14.99 32.43
CA ASP A 359 -25.89 15.09 31.43
C ASP A 359 -25.85 16.50 30.83
N VAL A 360 -25.56 16.58 29.53
CA VAL A 360 -25.47 17.87 28.83
C VAL A 360 -26.82 18.60 28.77
N MET A 361 -27.94 17.90 28.96
CA MET A 361 -29.26 18.52 29.07
C MET A 361 -29.47 19.26 30.39
N ASP A 362 -28.71 18.91 31.44
CA ASP A 362 -28.75 19.59 32.73
C ASP A 362 -27.73 20.74 32.78
N ALA A 363 -28.25 21.96 32.69
CA ALA A 363 -27.43 23.17 32.71
C ALA A 363 -26.61 23.32 34.00
N ALA A 364 -27.12 22.87 35.15
CA ALA A 364 -26.38 22.95 36.42
C ALA A 364 -25.22 21.95 36.45
N SER A 365 -25.45 20.73 35.93
CA SER A 365 -24.41 19.71 35.80
C SER A 365 -23.29 20.17 34.87
N VAL A 366 -23.62 20.72 33.70
CA VAL A 366 -22.63 21.24 32.74
C VAL A 366 -21.82 22.37 33.39
N LYS A 367 -22.50 23.33 34.01
CA LYS A 367 -21.84 24.46 34.69
C LYS A 367 -20.85 23.99 35.73
N GLN A 368 -21.26 23.07 36.61
CA GLN A 368 -20.39 22.58 37.66
C GLN A 368 -19.15 21.87 37.11
N VAL A 369 -19.30 21.04 36.08
CA VAL A 369 -18.14 20.38 35.43
C VAL A 369 -17.21 21.41 34.78
N MET A 370 -17.72 22.45 34.12
CA MET A 370 -16.88 23.49 33.54
C MET A 370 -16.13 24.30 34.60
N GLU A 371 -16.77 24.59 35.73
CA GLU A 371 -16.13 25.23 36.89
C GLU A 371 -14.99 24.36 37.45
N ASP A 372 -15.23 23.06 37.66
CA ASP A 372 -14.22 22.11 38.14
C ASP A 372 -13.03 22.00 37.17
N VAL A 373 -13.31 21.89 35.85
CA VAL A 373 -12.28 21.83 34.81
C VAL A 373 -11.44 23.11 34.78
N SER A 374 -12.06 24.28 34.92
CA SER A 374 -11.35 25.56 34.92
C SER A 374 -10.37 25.72 36.09
N GLN A 375 -10.60 25.01 37.19
CA GLN A 375 -9.74 25.01 38.38
C GLN A 375 -8.63 23.95 38.34
N THR A 376 -8.83 22.87 37.58
CA THR A 376 -7.99 21.66 37.65
C THR A 376 -7.21 21.35 36.38
N MET A 377 -7.58 21.96 35.25
CA MET A 377 -6.96 21.72 33.94
C MET A 377 -6.56 23.02 33.23
N PRO A 378 -5.71 22.94 32.19
CA PRO A 378 -5.40 24.11 31.37
C PRO A 378 -6.64 24.69 30.64
N PRO A 379 -6.53 25.89 30.04
CA PRO A 379 -7.65 26.56 29.38
C PRO A 379 -8.35 25.69 28.34
N ILE A 380 -9.68 25.78 28.28
CA ILE A 380 -10.47 25.05 27.28
C ILE A 380 -10.31 25.76 25.92
N LYS A 381 -9.87 25.02 24.89
CA LYS A 381 -9.68 25.56 23.53
C LYS A 381 -10.50 24.90 22.45
N GLY A 382 -11.11 23.74 22.72
CA GLY A 382 -12.00 23.13 21.75
C GLY A 382 -13.12 22.33 22.38
N CYS A 383 -14.25 22.28 21.66
CA CYS A 383 -15.38 21.45 22.04
C CYS A 383 -15.90 20.65 20.83
N VAL A 384 -16.21 19.39 21.06
CA VAL A 384 -16.97 18.55 20.14
C VAL A 384 -18.25 18.11 20.82
N GLN A 385 -19.39 18.45 20.21
CA GLN A 385 -20.69 18.00 20.65
C GLN A 385 -21.17 16.82 19.79
N GLY A 386 -20.99 15.61 20.31
CA GLY A 386 -21.39 14.34 19.70
C GLY A 386 -22.42 13.55 20.50
N SER A 387 -23.08 14.16 21.50
CA SER A 387 -24.13 13.49 22.26
C SER A 387 -25.36 13.21 21.40
N MET A 388 -25.90 11.99 21.53
CA MET A 388 -27.01 11.53 20.73
C MET A 388 -27.86 10.53 21.50
N VAL A 389 -29.18 10.62 21.31
CA VAL A 389 -30.17 9.62 21.74
C VAL A 389 -31.09 9.33 20.56
N LEU A 390 -31.05 8.11 20.01
CA LEU A 390 -31.94 7.71 18.93
C LEU A 390 -33.26 7.15 19.48
N ARG A 391 -34.36 7.63 18.90
CA ARG A 391 -35.75 7.25 19.18
C ARG A 391 -36.54 7.27 17.88
N ASP A 392 -36.12 6.42 16.95
CA ASP A 392 -36.69 6.34 15.61
C ASP A 392 -38.11 5.81 15.69
N GLN A 393 -39.08 6.61 15.25
CA GLN A 393 -40.49 6.24 15.22
C GLN A 393 -41.26 7.07 14.21
N MET A 394 -42.31 6.50 13.61
CA MET A 394 -43.23 7.28 12.77
C MET A 394 -43.82 8.45 13.57
N PHE A 395 -43.89 9.64 12.96
CA PHE A 395 -44.29 10.84 13.68
C PHE A 395 -45.68 10.71 14.35
N SER A 396 -46.62 10.02 13.70
CA SER A 396 -47.96 9.75 14.25
C SER A 396 -47.97 8.87 15.51
N GLU A 397 -46.90 8.11 15.74
CA GLU A 397 -46.75 7.16 16.84
C GLU A 397 -45.65 7.59 17.83
N MET A 398 -45.04 8.76 17.61
CA MET A 398 -43.93 9.24 18.42
C MET A 398 -44.46 9.84 19.71
N SER A 399 -44.02 9.30 20.85
CA SER A 399 -44.37 9.87 22.14
C SER A 399 -43.68 11.22 22.35
N HIS A 400 -44.27 12.07 23.20
CA HIS A 400 -43.64 13.34 23.58
C HIS A 400 -42.26 13.12 24.23
N GLU A 401 -42.09 12.04 25.00
CA GLU A 401 -40.81 11.73 25.64
C GLU A 401 -39.75 11.34 24.60
N ASP A 402 -40.11 10.52 23.59
CA ASP A 402 -39.21 10.14 22.50
C ASP A 402 -38.77 11.34 21.66
N TRP A 403 -39.67 12.29 21.44
CA TRP A 403 -39.35 13.59 20.85
C TRP A 403 -38.37 14.35 21.74
N ARG A 404 -38.76 14.56 23.01
CA ARG A 404 -38.05 15.39 23.97
C ARG A 404 -36.60 14.95 24.14
N VAL A 405 -36.34 13.68 24.45
CA VAL A 405 -34.96 13.21 24.73
C VAL A 405 -34.05 13.23 23.50
N SER A 406 -34.59 12.97 22.32
CA SER A 406 -33.84 12.97 21.06
C SER A 406 -33.49 14.41 20.63
N VAL A 407 -34.44 15.34 20.75
CA VAL A 407 -34.25 16.75 20.42
C VAL A 407 -33.37 17.45 21.46
N GLU A 408 -33.70 17.35 22.75
CA GLU A 408 -33.03 18.11 23.82
C GLU A 408 -31.56 17.73 23.98
N CYS A 409 -31.18 16.46 23.73
CA CYS A 409 -29.77 16.07 23.85
C CYS A 409 -28.85 16.82 22.88
N LYS A 410 -29.38 17.24 21.71
CA LYS A 410 -28.67 18.05 20.73
C LYS A 410 -28.97 19.53 20.90
N ALA A 411 -30.24 19.92 21.00
CA ALA A 411 -30.62 21.32 21.07
C ALA A 411 -30.22 21.96 22.41
N LEU A 412 -30.87 21.53 23.49
CA LEU A 412 -30.58 22.04 24.83
C LEU A 412 -29.14 21.69 25.26
N GLY A 413 -28.67 20.49 24.92
CA GLY A 413 -27.29 20.07 25.20
C GLY A 413 -26.24 20.99 24.58
N SER A 414 -26.38 21.35 23.30
CA SER A 414 -25.44 22.27 22.65
C SER A 414 -25.56 23.70 23.19
N TRP A 415 -26.78 24.14 23.51
CA TRP A 415 -26.99 25.45 24.14
C TRP A 415 -26.35 25.54 25.53
N ASN A 416 -26.49 24.50 26.35
CA ASN A 416 -25.87 24.47 27.67
C ASN A 416 -24.34 24.49 27.57
N LEU A 417 -23.75 23.79 26.60
CA LEU A 417 -22.32 23.87 26.32
C LEU A 417 -21.93 25.29 25.90
N GLU A 418 -22.65 25.89 24.94
CA GLU A 418 -22.44 27.27 24.48
C GLU A 418 -22.38 28.28 25.64
N MET A 419 -23.33 28.19 26.56
CA MET A 419 -23.44 29.12 27.68
C MET A 419 -22.33 28.96 28.74
N ASN A 420 -21.65 27.82 28.79
CA ASN A 420 -20.68 27.49 29.84
C ASN A 420 -19.24 27.32 29.33
N LEU A 421 -19.01 27.44 28.01
CA LEU A 421 -17.68 27.39 27.41
C LEU A 421 -17.10 28.79 27.20
N PRO A 422 -15.75 28.93 27.13
CA PRO A 422 -15.10 30.17 26.73
C PRO A 422 -15.55 30.63 25.34
N ARG A 423 -15.48 31.94 25.08
CA ARG A 423 -15.85 32.51 23.77
C ARG A 423 -14.74 32.40 22.72
N ASP A 424 -13.48 32.26 23.16
CA ASP A 424 -12.27 32.24 22.33
C ASP A 424 -11.77 30.82 22.01
N LEU A 425 -12.71 29.89 21.77
CA LEU A 425 -12.37 28.53 21.33
C LEU A 425 -11.71 28.55 19.94
N ASP A 426 -10.71 27.68 19.77
CA ASP A 426 -10.11 27.39 18.47
C ASP A 426 -11.07 26.65 17.54
N PHE A 427 -12.00 25.87 18.11
CA PHE A 427 -13.10 25.24 17.39
C PHE A 427 -14.26 24.83 18.31
N PHE A 428 -15.48 24.87 17.75
CA PHE A 428 -16.65 24.19 18.30
C PHE A 428 -17.30 23.38 17.19
N VAL A 429 -17.13 22.06 17.23
CA VAL A 429 -17.67 21.13 16.24
C VAL A 429 -18.96 20.51 16.77
N MET A 430 -20.05 20.60 16.03
CA MET A 430 -21.31 19.91 16.32
C MET A 430 -21.50 18.77 15.33
N LEU A 431 -21.65 17.54 15.83
CA LEU A 431 -21.88 16.36 15.00
C LEU A 431 -23.38 16.24 14.71
N SER A 432 -23.80 16.86 13.61
CA SER A 432 -25.13 16.77 13.05
C SER A 432 -25.25 15.54 12.14
N SER A 433 -26.25 15.48 11.26
CA SER A 433 -26.41 14.35 10.34
C SER A 433 -27.08 14.78 9.05
N ALA A 434 -26.55 14.28 7.93
CA ALA A 434 -27.12 14.51 6.60
C ALA A 434 -28.60 14.11 6.50
N SER A 435 -29.10 13.23 7.38
CA SER A 435 -30.50 12.85 7.44
C SER A 435 -31.46 14.00 7.75
N ASN A 436 -31.01 15.10 8.38
CA ASN A 436 -31.86 16.28 8.58
C ASN A 436 -32.06 17.11 7.30
N ILE A 437 -31.10 17.05 6.36
CA ILE A 437 -31.14 17.76 5.08
C ILE A 437 -32.01 17.01 4.09
N ILE A 438 -31.78 15.71 3.96
CA ILE A 438 -32.47 14.89 2.97
C ILE A 438 -33.79 14.32 3.48
N GLY A 439 -33.97 14.28 4.81
CA GLY A 439 -35.09 13.63 5.48
C GLY A 439 -34.98 12.10 5.48
N LEU A 440 -35.11 11.48 6.65
CA LEU A 440 -35.30 10.04 6.77
C LEU A 440 -36.61 9.73 7.51
N THR A 441 -37.35 8.77 6.98
CA THR A 441 -38.61 8.33 7.57
C THR A 441 -38.39 7.80 8.98
N GLY A 442 -39.16 8.31 9.93
CA GLY A 442 -39.09 7.93 11.34
C GLY A 442 -38.07 8.72 12.18
N GLN A 443 -37.36 9.69 11.61
CA GLN A 443 -36.32 10.46 12.29
C GLN A 443 -36.66 11.95 12.44
N SER A 444 -37.94 12.31 12.54
CA SER A 444 -38.36 13.73 12.66
C SER A 444 -37.79 14.42 13.91
N ASN A 445 -37.75 13.72 15.05
CA ASN A 445 -37.10 14.20 16.28
C ASN A 445 -35.58 14.38 16.11
N TYR A 446 -34.89 13.39 15.55
CA TYR A 446 -33.46 13.43 15.32
C TYR A 446 -33.08 14.57 14.35
N ALA A 447 -33.84 14.73 13.26
CA ALA A 447 -33.68 15.81 12.31
C ALA A 447 -33.89 17.20 12.94
N ALA A 448 -34.87 17.35 13.84
CA ALA A 448 -35.10 18.61 14.54
C ALA A 448 -33.93 19.01 15.46
N GLY A 449 -33.39 18.06 16.23
CA GLY A 449 -32.21 18.31 17.08
C GLY A 449 -30.95 18.67 16.27
N ASN A 450 -30.73 17.99 15.15
CA ASN A 450 -29.63 18.27 14.22
C ASN A 450 -29.76 19.66 13.57
N SER A 451 -30.95 20.00 13.07
CA SER A 451 -31.21 21.31 12.44
C SER A 451 -31.01 22.49 13.40
N TYR A 452 -31.25 22.27 14.70
CA TYR A 452 -30.91 23.26 15.72
C TYR A 452 -29.40 23.50 15.80
N MET A 453 -28.58 22.44 15.80
CA MET A 453 -27.11 22.58 15.84
C MET A 453 -26.58 23.29 14.58
N ASP A 454 -27.16 23.02 13.41
CA ASP A 454 -26.84 23.76 12.19
C ASP A 454 -27.10 25.25 12.37
N SER A 455 -28.21 25.61 12.99
CA SER A 455 -28.57 27.00 13.27
C SER A 455 -27.67 27.62 14.34
N LEU A 456 -27.28 26.84 15.36
CA LEU A 456 -26.38 27.28 16.43
C LEU A 456 -24.96 27.55 15.91
N ALA A 457 -24.47 26.76 14.95
CA ALA A 457 -23.20 27.02 14.28
C ALA A 457 -23.20 28.38 13.58
N ARG A 458 -24.26 28.67 12.80
CA ARG A 458 -24.46 29.97 12.15
C ARG A 458 -24.53 31.11 13.17
N TYR A 459 -25.26 30.90 14.26
CA TYR A 459 -25.38 31.87 15.35
C TYR A 459 -24.01 32.18 15.96
N ARG A 460 -23.20 31.18 16.34
CA ARG A 460 -21.87 31.39 16.92
C ARG A 460 -20.94 32.16 15.98
N VAL A 461 -20.94 31.77 14.71
CA VAL A 461 -20.13 32.42 13.68
C VAL A 461 -20.56 33.87 13.44
N ALA A 462 -21.87 34.16 13.42
CA ALA A 462 -22.39 35.53 13.33
C ALA A 462 -21.99 36.40 14.54
N HIS A 463 -21.69 35.77 15.69
CA HIS A 463 -21.21 36.44 16.90
C HIS A 463 -19.68 36.44 17.03
N GLY A 464 -18.95 36.17 15.94
CA GLY A 464 -17.49 36.24 15.91
C GLY A 464 -16.77 35.03 16.52
N GLN A 465 -17.48 33.93 16.77
CA GLN A 465 -16.92 32.74 17.42
C GLN A 465 -16.84 31.56 16.45
N LYS A 466 -15.77 30.77 16.54
CA LYS A 466 -15.58 29.62 15.68
C LYS A 466 -16.60 28.52 16.00
N ALA A 467 -17.28 28.02 14.98
CA ALA A 467 -18.16 26.87 15.08
C ALA A 467 -18.40 26.26 13.69
N ILE A 468 -18.68 24.96 13.65
CA ILE A 468 -19.08 24.23 12.45
C ILE A 468 -20.09 23.14 12.83
N SER A 469 -21.18 23.03 12.07
CA SER A 469 -22.04 21.84 12.11
C SER A 469 -21.63 20.88 11.00
N LEU A 470 -21.44 19.61 11.34
CA LEU A 470 -21.07 18.55 10.41
C LEU A 470 -22.26 17.60 10.22
N ASP A 471 -22.98 17.76 9.12
CA ASP A 471 -24.06 16.87 8.70
C ASP A 471 -23.49 15.63 8.02
N LEU A 472 -23.13 14.65 8.85
CA LEU A 472 -22.46 13.43 8.40
C LEU A 472 -23.47 12.36 7.95
N GLY A 473 -23.12 11.66 6.88
CA GLY A 473 -23.68 10.37 6.48
C GLY A 473 -23.29 9.24 7.45
N PRO A 474 -23.68 7.99 7.15
CA PRO A 474 -23.44 6.86 8.03
C PRO A 474 -21.94 6.59 8.19
N MET A 475 -21.46 6.67 9.44
CA MET A 475 -20.11 6.27 9.81
C MET A 475 -19.96 4.74 9.73
N VAL A 476 -18.97 4.26 8.97
CA VAL A 476 -18.77 2.81 8.74
C VAL A 476 -17.70 2.16 9.61
N ASP A 477 -16.81 2.96 10.19
CA ASP A 477 -15.68 2.47 10.99
C ASP A 477 -15.89 2.63 12.50
N ASP A 478 -16.79 3.53 12.91
CA ASP A 478 -17.01 3.93 14.31
C ASP A 478 -18.48 4.32 14.56
N GLY A 479 -18.90 4.26 15.83
CA GLY A 479 -20.20 4.76 16.28
C GLY A 479 -21.33 3.72 16.30
N ILE A 480 -22.55 4.19 16.52
CA ILE A 480 -23.71 3.33 16.84
C ILE A 480 -24.06 2.34 15.71
N LEU A 481 -23.74 2.69 14.47
CA LEU A 481 -24.01 1.87 13.28
C LEU A 481 -23.14 0.62 13.21
N VAL A 482 -21.90 0.71 13.71
CA VAL A 482 -20.96 -0.42 13.80
C VAL A 482 -21.18 -1.21 15.08
N GLU A 483 -21.54 -0.54 16.17
CA GLU A 483 -21.77 -1.17 17.48
C GLU A 483 -23.12 -1.90 17.57
N THR A 484 -24.07 -1.64 16.65
CA THR A 484 -25.40 -2.26 16.60
C THR A 484 -25.54 -3.12 15.35
N ALA A 485 -25.57 -4.45 15.52
CA ALA A 485 -25.67 -5.41 14.42
C ALA A 485 -26.88 -5.13 13.49
N GLY A 486 -26.64 -5.08 12.18
CA GLY A 486 -27.66 -4.87 11.13
C GLY A 486 -28.19 -3.45 10.99
N PHE A 487 -27.73 -2.49 11.80
CA PHE A 487 -28.21 -1.10 11.73
C PHE A 487 -27.60 -0.33 10.55
N LEU A 488 -26.33 -0.56 10.23
CA LEU A 488 -25.66 0.02 9.06
C LEU A 488 -26.33 -0.40 7.75
N ASP A 489 -26.63 -1.69 7.58
CA ASP A 489 -27.29 -2.22 6.38
C ASP A 489 -28.69 -1.62 6.19
N LYS A 490 -29.42 -1.39 7.29
CA LYS A 490 -30.73 -0.72 7.26
C LYS A 490 -30.61 0.74 6.82
N VAL A 491 -29.60 1.47 7.28
CA VAL A 491 -29.39 2.88 6.92
C VAL A 491 -28.91 3.02 5.48
N LEU A 492 -27.97 2.18 5.04
CA LEU A 492 -27.53 2.14 3.64
C LEU A 492 -28.63 1.65 2.69
N GLY A 493 -29.54 0.80 3.18
CA GLY A 493 -30.70 0.32 2.43
C GLY A 493 -31.69 1.41 1.98
N TYR A 494 -31.62 2.62 2.53
CA TYR A 494 -32.38 3.79 2.04
C TYR A 494 -31.79 4.41 0.75
N GLY A 495 -30.55 4.07 0.38
CA GLY A 495 -29.92 4.47 -0.89
C GLY A 495 -29.61 5.96 -1.08
N SER A 496 -29.98 6.82 -0.12
CA SER A 496 -29.85 8.29 -0.22
C SER A 496 -28.61 8.84 0.51
N LEU A 497 -27.96 8.00 1.34
CA LEU A 497 -26.77 8.35 2.10
C LEU A 497 -25.57 7.52 1.64
N ALA A 498 -24.41 8.16 1.55
CA ALA A 498 -23.14 7.54 1.26
C ALA A 498 -22.34 7.31 2.56
N PRO A 499 -21.66 6.17 2.69
CA PRO A 499 -20.84 5.87 3.86
C PRO A 499 -19.70 6.87 4.03
N VAL A 500 -19.39 7.20 5.28
CA VAL A 500 -18.28 8.05 5.69
C VAL A 500 -17.26 7.21 6.45
N THR A 501 -16.06 7.12 5.89
CA THR A 501 -14.93 6.41 6.52
C THR A 501 -14.27 7.27 7.59
N ARG A 502 -13.57 6.63 8.54
CA ARG A 502 -12.75 7.29 9.56
C ARG A 502 -11.70 8.19 8.93
N ALA A 503 -11.08 7.77 7.82
CA ALA A 503 -10.07 8.56 7.13
C ALA A 503 -10.65 9.88 6.58
N GLN A 504 -11.84 9.83 5.97
CA GLN A 504 -12.54 11.05 5.51
C GLN A 504 -12.95 11.93 6.69
N PHE A 505 -13.49 11.33 7.74
CA PHE A 505 -13.88 12.06 8.95
C PHE A 505 -12.69 12.76 9.62
N TYR A 506 -11.54 12.08 9.73
CA TYR A 506 -10.31 12.68 10.22
C TYR A 506 -9.82 13.81 9.31
N GLY A 507 -9.92 13.66 7.98
CA GLY A 507 -9.61 14.75 7.06
C GLY A 507 -10.49 15.99 7.26
N ILE A 508 -11.78 15.82 7.57
CA ILE A 508 -12.68 16.92 7.94
C ILE A 508 -12.22 17.58 9.26
N PHE A 509 -11.89 16.78 10.26
CA PHE A 509 -11.38 17.27 11.54
C PHE A 509 -10.04 18.01 11.39
N ASP A 510 -9.16 17.55 10.50
CA ASP A 510 -7.89 18.23 10.19
C ASP A 510 -8.11 19.63 9.64
N HIS A 511 -9.18 19.81 8.88
CA HIS A 511 -9.52 21.11 8.36
C HIS A 511 -10.11 22.00 9.45
N TYR A 512 -11.19 21.57 10.10
CA TYR A 512 -12.00 22.44 10.96
C TYR A 512 -11.50 22.60 12.40
N CYS A 513 -10.67 21.68 12.89
CA CYS A 513 -10.06 21.81 14.22
C CYS A 513 -8.71 22.52 14.19
N ASN A 514 -8.24 22.98 13.02
CA ASN A 514 -7.01 23.75 12.90
C ASN A 514 -7.20 25.19 13.46
N PRO A 515 -6.48 25.59 14.52
CA PRO A 515 -6.60 26.93 15.11
C PRO A 515 -6.30 28.07 14.14
N ASN A 516 -5.52 27.80 13.07
CA ASN A 516 -5.17 28.80 12.06
C ASN A 516 -6.26 29.02 11.01
N GLN A 517 -7.37 28.26 11.03
CA GLN A 517 -8.49 28.54 10.13
C GLN A 517 -9.09 29.91 10.43
N PRO A 518 -9.45 30.68 9.38
CA PRO A 518 -10.20 31.91 9.56
C PRO A 518 -11.58 31.60 10.13
N LEU A 519 -12.21 32.63 10.71
CA LEU A 519 -13.61 32.55 11.07
C LEU A 519 -14.43 32.28 9.79
N LEU A 520 -15.32 31.30 9.87
CA LEU A 520 -16.28 31.01 8.80
C LEU A 520 -17.27 32.16 8.63
N THR A 521 -18.07 32.14 7.57
CA THR A 521 -19.29 32.98 7.51
C THR A 521 -20.49 32.14 7.95
N PRO A 522 -21.62 32.76 8.33
CA PRO A 522 -22.84 32.00 8.65
C PRO A 522 -23.27 31.04 7.53
N ASP A 523 -23.00 31.37 6.27
CA ASP A 523 -23.35 30.51 5.13
C ASP A 523 -22.40 29.31 4.96
N THR A 524 -21.19 29.37 5.51
CA THR A 524 -20.19 28.29 5.44
C THR A 524 -20.01 27.56 6.77
N ALA A 525 -20.83 27.85 7.78
CA ALA A 525 -20.78 27.24 9.12
C ALA A 525 -21.48 25.87 9.19
N GLN A 526 -21.78 25.26 8.04
CA GLN A 526 -22.41 23.95 7.91
C GLN A 526 -21.76 23.17 6.78
N LEU A 527 -21.29 21.95 7.06
CA LEU A 527 -20.79 21.01 6.06
C LEU A 527 -21.72 19.81 5.98
N VAL A 528 -22.22 19.53 4.78
CA VAL A 528 -22.96 18.30 4.50
C VAL A 528 -22.07 17.32 3.76
N PHE A 529 -21.90 16.13 4.31
CA PHE A 529 -20.99 15.11 3.78
C PHE A 529 -21.62 13.71 3.85
N GLY A 530 -21.50 12.93 2.78
CA GLY A 530 -22.10 11.59 2.72
C GLY A 530 -23.55 11.57 2.24
N ILE A 531 -23.93 12.47 1.33
CA ILE A 531 -25.17 12.34 0.54
C ILE A 531 -24.82 11.65 -0.79
N SER A 532 -25.66 10.70 -1.23
CA SER A 532 -25.51 10.09 -2.56
C SER A 532 -26.57 10.59 -3.53
N GLY A 533 -26.13 11.06 -4.71
CA GLY A 533 -26.98 11.27 -5.87
C GLY A 533 -27.17 10.02 -6.74
N SER A 534 -26.55 8.89 -6.41
CA SER A 534 -26.67 7.66 -7.21
C SER A 534 -28.08 7.09 -7.12
N THR A 535 -28.55 6.41 -8.17
CA THR A 535 -29.72 5.52 -8.09
C THR A 535 -29.42 4.44 -7.06
N GLY A 536 -29.85 4.62 -5.81
CA GLY A 536 -29.57 3.67 -4.76
C GLY A 536 -30.16 2.29 -5.09
N ASP A 537 -29.34 1.24 -5.09
CA ASP A 537 -29.74 -0.16 -5.31
C ASP A 537 -30.52 -0.78 -4.11
N GLY A 538 -31.05 0.08 -3.23
CA GLY A 538 -31.84 -0.27 -2.06
C GLY A 538 -33.26 -0.68 -2.47
N PRO A 539 -33.95 -1.53 -1.67
CA PRO A 539 -35.27 -2.07 -2.00
C PRO A 539 -36.40 -1.03 -2.14
N ARG A 540 -36.13 0.25 -1.85
CA ARG A 540 -37.08 1.37 -2.00
C ARG A 540 -36.68 2.39 -3.09
N GLY A 541 -35.53 2.21 -3.76
CA GLY A 541 -34.98 3.19 -4.70
C GLY A 541 -34.49 4.49 -4.01
N ASN A 542 -33.81 5.36 -4.76
CA ASN A 542 -33.43 6.69 -4.28
C ASN A 542 -34.50 7.73 -4.67
N THR A 543 -35.42 8.02 -3.75
CA THR A 543 -36.46 9.05 -3.94
C THR A 543 -35.94 10.48 -3.79
N LEU A 544 -34.69 10.67 -3.38
CA LEU A 544 -34.09 12.00 -3.20
C LEU A 544 -34.06 12.77 -4.53
N ALA A 545 -33.80 12.08 -5.63
CA ALA A 545 -33.77 12.65 -6.97
C ALA A 545 -35.13 13.10 -7.49
N GLU A 546 -36.22 12.55 -6.96
CA GLU A 546 -37.58 12.99 -7.26
C GLU A 546 -37.86 14.37 -6.64
N HIS A 547 -37.09 14.77 -5.64
CA HIS A 547 -37.22 16.08 -5.01
C HIS A 547 -36.50 17.16 -5.85
N PRO A 548 -37.20 18.23 -6.29
CA PRO A 548 -36.62 19.24 -7.18
C PRO A 548 -35.31 19.86 -6.67
N LEU A 549 -35.18 20.05 -5.34
CA LEU A 549 -33.97 20.58 -4.71
C LEU A 549 -32.73 19.70 -4.91
N PHE A 550 -32.88 18.38 -4.98
CA PHE A 550 -31.77 17.43 -5.05
C PHE A 550 -31.65 16.75 -6.42
N SER A 551 -32.59 16.98 -7.32
CA SER A 551 -32.60 16.45 -8.70
C SER A 551 -31.29 16.66 -9.47
N ARG A 552 -30.55 17.74 -9.16
CA ARG A 552 -29.27 18.07 -9.80
C ARG A 552 -28.06 17.28 -9.26
N LEU A 553 -28.15 16.71 -8.06
CA LEU A 553 -27.07 15.86 -7.50
C LEU A 553 -26.86 14.57 -8.30
N GLN A 554 -27.85 14.15 -9.11
CA GLN A 554 -27.69 13.02 -10.03
C GLN A 554 -26.80 13.36 -11.24
N LEU A 555 -26.78 14.62 -11.69
CA LEU A 555 -26.09 15.02 -12.91
C LEU A 555 -24.57 15.08 -12.74
N ASP A 556 -24.08 15.47 -11.56
CA ASP A 556 -22.64 15.60 -11.32
C ASP A 556 -21.92 14.24 -11.23
N ASN A 557 -22.65 13.18 -10.83
CA ASN A 557 -22.15 11.81 -10.91
C ASN A 557 -22.06 11.27 -12.35
N ILE A 558 -22.79 11.88 -13.30
CA ILE A 558 -22.73 11.55 -14.73
C ILE A 558 -21.57 12.31 -15.40
N THR A 559 -21.24 13.51 -14.94
CA THR A 559 -20.18 14.34 -15.56
C THR A 559 -18.76 14.06 -15.06
N GLY A 560 -18.59 13.34 -13.94
CA GLY A 560 -17.29 12.83 -13.48
C GLY A 560 -16.83 11.55 -14.20
N ALA A 561 -17.72 10.90 -14.94
CA ALA A 561 -17.43 9.78 -15.82
C ALA A 561 -17.36 10.29 -17.28
N ALA A 562 -16.34 11.09 -17.60
CA ALA A 562 -15.89 11.22 -18.98
C ALA A 562 -15.20 9.89 -19.39
N GLY A 563 -16.02 8.87 -19.59
CA GLY A 563 -15.63 7.53 -20.00
C GLY A 563 -16.78 6.91 -20.79
N VAL A 564 -16.70 7.07 -22.11
CA VAL A 564 -17.36 6.30 -23.19
C VAL A 564 -18.89 6.22 -23.18
N PRO A 565 -19.60 6.68 -24.24
CA PRO A 565 -21.04 6.49 -24.35
C PRO A 565 -21.38 5.02 -24.66
N GLY A 566 -22.21 4.41 -23.81
CA GLY A 566 -23.06 3.26 -24.16
C GLY A 566 -22.62 1.90 -23.63
N HIS A 567 -23.18 1.49 -22.49
CA HIS A 567 -23.57 0.10 -22.27
C HIS A 567 -24.95 0.09 -21.62
N ASP A 568 -25.95 -0.43 -22.34
CA ASP A 568 -27.24 -0.81 -21.76
C ASP A 568 -26.97 -1.63 -20.49
N GLN A 569 -27.53 -1.25 -19.35
CA GLN A 569 -27.50 -2.09 -18.14
C GLN A 569 -28.18 -3.43 -18.49
N ILE A 570 -27.38 -4.47 -18.73
CA ILE A 570 -27.86 -5.81 -19.05
C ILE A 570 -28.51 -6.38 -17.80
N ASP A 571 -29.83 -6.61 -17.84
CA ASP A 571 -30.58 -7.28 -16.77
C ASP A 571 -30.27 -8.79 -16.80
N PHE A 572 -29.17 -9.17 -16.15
CA PHE A 572 -28.68 -10.55 -16.09
C PHE A 572 -29.65 -11.48 -15.36
N LYS A 573 -30.39 -10.97 -14.38
CA LYS A 573 -31.41 -11.73 -13.66
C LYS A 573 -32.54 -12.16 -14.59
N ARG A 574 -33.06 -11.23 -15.41
CA ARG A 574 -34.10 -11.56 -16.39
C ARG A 574 -33.60 -12.52 -17.46
N LEU A 575 -32.40 -12.29 -17.99
CA LEU A 575 -31.80 -13.19 -18.99
C LEU A 575 -31.61 -14.61 -18.43
N PHE A 576 -31.20 -14.74 -17.17
CA PHE A 576 -31.01 -16.03 -16.52
C PHE A 576 -32.34 -16.79 -16.34
N GLN A 577 -33.44 -16.08 -16.06
CA GLN A 577 -34.78 -16.66 -15.96
C GLN A 577 -35.35 -17.09 -17.32
N GLU A 578 -34.96 -16.40 -18.39
CA GLU A 578 -35.35 -16.70 -19.77
C GLU A 578 -34.47 -17.79 -20.43
N ALA A 579 -33.44 -18.29 -19.73
CA ALA A 579 -32.50 -19.28 -20.26
C ALA A 579 -33.15 -20.64 -20.55
N SER A 580 -32.97 -21.13 -21.78
CA SER A 580 -33.58 -22.37 -22.28
C SER A 580 -32.80 -23.64 -21.92
N SER A 581 -31.57 -23.51 -21.44
CA SER A 581 -30.72 -24.64 -21.06
C SER A 581 -29.73 -24.28 -19.94
N LEU A 582 -29.22 -25.30 -19.24
CA LEU A 582 -28.17 -25.14 -18.23
C LEU A 582 -26.91 -24.48 -18.82
N GLN A 583 -26.54 -24.80 -20.06
CA GLN A 583 -25.37 -24.23 -20.71
C GLN A 583 -25.55 -22.72 -20.96
N GLU A 584 -26.74 -22.31 -21.40
CA GLU A 584 -27.09 -20.90 -21.58
C GLU A 584 -27.12 -20.15 -20.23
N GLY A 585 -27.69 -20.75 -19.19
CA GLY A 585 -27.67 -20.19 -17.83
C GLY A 585 -26.25 -19.98 -17.29
N ARG A 586 -25.35 -20.93 -17.53
CA ARG A 586 -23.92 -20.81 -17.16
C ARG A 586 -23.23 -19.68 -17.92
N ASP A 587 -23.48 -19.55 -19.22
CA ASP A 587 -22.87 -18.51 -20.04
C ASP A 587 -23.34 -17.11 -19.61
N ILE A 588 -24.60 -16.97 -19.20
CA ILE A 588 -25.16 -15.73 -18.63
C ILE A 588 -24.51 -15.37 -17.31
N VAL A 589 -24.42 -16.33 -16.36
CA VAL A 589 -23.74 -16.10 -15.08
C VAL A 589 -22.28 -15.72 -15.30
N ARG A 590 -21.58 -16.44 -16.19
CA ARG A 590 -20.18 -16.17 -16.49
C ARG A 590 -19.99 -14.74 -17.01
N ARG A 591 -20.85 -14.30 -17.93
CA ARG A 591 -20.82 -12.94 -18.46
C ARG A 591 -21.12 -11.91 -17.36
N ALA A 592 -22.08 -12.18 -16.48
CA ALA A 592 -22.41 -11.28 -15.36
C ALA A 592 -21.26 -11.14 -14.36
N VAL A 593 -20.60 -12.24 -14.00
CA VAL A 593 -19.46 -12.24 -13.08
C VAL A 593 -18.27 -11.49 -13.69
N ILE A 594 -17.97 -11.72 -14.98
CA ILE A 594 -16.90 -11.00 -15.68
C ILE A 594 -17.23 -9.50 -15.75
N ASP A 595 -18.46 -9.14 -16.10
CA ASP A 595 -18.92 -7.75 -16.15
C ASP A 595 -18.78 -7.06 -14.78
N LYS A 596 -19.14 -7.76 -13.71
CA LYS A 596 -18.95 -7.29 -12.33
C LYS A 596 -17.47 -7.09 -11.99
N MET A 597 -16.60 -8.02 -12.38
CA MET A 597 -15.16 -7.94 -12.13
C MET A 597 -14.48 -6.81 -12.92
N VAL A 598 -14.93 -6.54 -14.15
CA VAL A 598 -14.41 -5.47 -15.02
C VAL A 598 -14.93 -4.11 -14.55
N HIS A 599 -16.24 -3.92 -14.47
CA HIS A 599 -16.82 -2.59 -14.30
C HIS A 599 -17.03 -2.19 -12.83
N SER A 600 -17.40 -3.13 -11.94
CA SER A 600 -17.64 -2.81 -10.53
C SER A 600 -16.37 -2.91 -9.68
N TYR A 601 -15.54 -3.94 -9.89
CA TYR A 601 -14.35 -4.17 -9.07
C TYR A 601 -13.04 -3.72 -9.73
N ARG A 602 -13.04 -3.41 -11.03
CA ARG A 602 -11.86 -2.97 -11.81
C ARG A 602 -10.67 -3.93 -11.69
N LEU A 603 -10.95 -5.22 -11.62
CA LEU A 603 -9.95 -6.29 -11.46
C LEU A 603 -9.39 -6.78 -12.80
N ILE A 604 -10.14 -6.59 -13.89
CA ILE A 604 -9.82 -7.05 -15.23
C ILE A 604 -9.93 -5.84 -16.19
N PRO A 605 -8.93 -5.57 -17.05
CA PRO A 605 -9.03 -4.55 -18.10
C PRO A 605 -10.15 -4.85 -19.09
N GLU A 606 -10.84 -3.83 -19.61
CA GLU A 606 -11.99 -3.98 -20.53
C GLU A 606 -11.67 -4.76 -21.83
N ASP A 607 -10.40 -4.80 -22.24
CA ASP A 607 -9.91 -5.46 -23.46
C ASP A 607 -9.20 -6.80 -23.21
N ALA A 608 -9.14 -7.28 -21.96
CA ALA A 608 -8.42 -8.50 -21.61
C ALA A 608 -9.20 -9.78 -21.97
N VAL A 609 -8.54 -10.73 -22.61
CA VAL A 609 -9.08 -12.09 -22.82
C VAL A 609 -9.07 -12.84 -21.49
N VAL A 610 -10.25 -13.11 -20.93
CA VAL A 610 -10.40 -13.79 -19.64
C VAL A 610 -10.31 -15.31 -19.83
N ASP A 611 -9.31 -15.94 -19.22
CA ASP A 611 -9.24 -17.41 -19.11
C ASP A 611 -10.23 -17.91 -18.07
N VAL A 612 -11.30 -18.55 -18.53
CA VAL A 612 -12.40 -19.04 -17.69
C VAL A 612 -12.02 -20.24 -16.82
N TYR A 613 -10.88 -20.87 -17.09
CA TYR A 613 -10.33 -22.00 -16.33
C TYR A 613 -9.23 -21.56 -15.36
N ALA A 614 -8.85 -20.28 -15.36
CA ALA A 614 -7.96 -19.74 -14.34
C ALA A 614 -8.69 -19.64 -12.98
N PRO A 615 -8.02 -19.97 -11.87
CA PRO A 615 -8.58 -19.78 -10.53
C PRO A 615 -8.96 -18.31 -10.24
N LEU A 616 -9.97 -18.08 -9.42
CA LEU A 616 -10.46 -16.72 -9.12
C LEU A 616 -9.45 -15.83 -8.39
N HIS A 617 -8.56 -16.43 -7.57
CA HIS A 617 -7.50 -15.69 -6.88
C HIS A 617 -6.47 -15.08 -7.85
N THR A 618 -6.32 -15.65 -9.05
CA THR A 618 -5.45 -15.09 -10.10
C THR A 618 -5.95 -13.73 -10.61
N PHE A 619 -7.25 -13.45 -10.46
CA PHE A 619 -7.88 -12.15 -10.74
C PHE A 619 -7.91 -11.22 -9.51
N ARG A 620 -7.12 -11.51 -8.46
CA ARG A 620 -7.03 -10.74 -7.21
C ARG A 620 -8.32 -10.70 -6.39
N VAL A 621 -9.20 -11.70 -6.52
CA VAL A 621 -10.32 -11.89 -5.59
C VAL A 621 -9.76 -12.38 -4.25
N ASP A 622 -9.74 -11.51 -3.25
CA ASP A 622 -9.34 -11.83 -1.88
C ASP A 622 -10.53 -12.27 -1.00
N SER A 623 -10.29 -12.53 0.29
CA SER A 623 -11.33 -13.00 1.21
C SER A 623 -12.49 -12.03 1.39
N LEU A 624 -12.26 -10.71 1.24
CA LEU A 624 -13.30 -9.70 1.39
C LEU A 624 -14.12 -9.58 0.10
N LEU A 625 -13.45 -9.52 -1.05
CA LEU A 625 -14.10 -9.52 -2.36
C LEU A 625 -14.86 -10.82 -2.64
N ALA A 626 -14.40 -11.95 -2.11
CA ALA A 626 -15.12 -13.22 -2.19
C ALA A 626 -16.46 -13.17 -1.42
N VAL A 627 -16.49 -12.51 -0.25
CA VAL A 627 -17.74 -12.31 0.51
C VAL A 627 -18.70 -11.40 -0.25
N GLU A 628 -18.21 -10.30 -0.81
CA GLU A 628 -19.02 -9.37 -1.62
C GLU A 628 -19.56 -10.03 -2.89
N LEU A 629 -18.73 -10.82 -3.58
CA LEU A 629 -19.13 -11.57 -4.77
C LEU A 629 -20.20 -12.63 -4.45
N CYS A 630 -20.03 -13.40 -3.36
CA CYS A 630 -21.03 -14.36 -2.89
C CYS A 630 -22.37 -13.68 -2.54
N ASN A 631 -22.34 -12.55 -1.83
CA ASN A 631 -23.54 -11.80 -1.48
C ASN A 631 -24.26 -11.24 -2.71
N TRP A 632 -23.50 -10.73 -3.69
CA TRP A 632 -24.07 -10.27 -4.95
C TRP A 632 -24.69 -11.42 -5.75
N ILE A 633 -23.99 -12.56 -5.88
CA ILE A 633 -24.53 -13.77 -6.52
C ILE A 633 -25.83 -14.23 -5.86
N GLY A 634 -25.88 -14.22 -4.52
CA GLY A 634 -27.09 -14.54 -3.76
C GLY A 634 -28.25 -13.58 -4.05
N LYS A 635 -27.98 -12.30 -4.29
CA LYS A 635 -29.00 -11.29 -4.63
C LYS A 635 -29.46 -11.38 -6.08
N GLU A 636 -28.52 -11.56 -7.01
CA GLU A 636 -28.75 -11.50 -8.46
C GLU A 636 -29.37 -12.81 -8.99
N PHE A 637 -28.82 -13.94 -8.55
CA PHE A 637 -29.19 -15.27 -9.04
C PHE A 637 -29.91 -16.14 -8.01
N ALA A 638 -30.16 -15.66 -6.79
CA ALA A 638 -30.74 -16.45 -5.69
C ALA A 638 -30.02 -17.81 -5.47
N ALA A 639 -28.70 -17.80 -5.58
CA ALA A 639 -27.85 -18.98 -5.39
C ALA A 639 -26.99 -18.82 -4.14
N ASP A 640 -27.01 -19.82 -3.25
CA ASP A 640 -26.18 -19.83 -2.05
C ASP A 640 -24.79 -20.43 -2.37
N VAL A 641 -23.78 -19.58 -2.45
CA VAL A 641 -22.39 -19.96 -2.72
C VAL A 641 -21.55 -19.60 -1.51
N ALA A 642 -20.91 -20.61 -0.90
CA ALA A 642 -20.08 -20.36 0.27
C ALA A 642 -18.75 -19.70 -0.12
N VAL A 643 -18.25 -18.81 0.72
CA VAL A 643 -16.97 -18.09 0.49
C VAL A 643 -15.79 -19.06 0.29
N LEU A 644 -15.80 -20.18 1.01
CA LEU A 644 -14.82 -21.27 0.85
C LEU A 644 -14.87 -21.93 -0.54
N GLU A 645 -16.04 -21.97 -1.18
CA GLU A 645 -16.19 -22.49 -2.56
C GLU A 645 -15.58 -21.53 -3.59
N VAL A 646 -15.61 -20.22 -3.33
CA VAL A 646 -14.96 -19.20 -4.17
C VAL A 646 -13.45 -19.16 -3.94
N MET A 647 -13.02 -19.22 -2.68
CA MET A 647 -11.61 -19.14 -2.28
C MET A 647 -10.82 -20.45 -2.48
N GLY A 648 -11.50 -21.59 -2.53
CA GLY A 648 -10.91 -22.94 -2.63
C GLY A 648 -10.30 -23.30 -3.99
N GLY A 649 -9.88 -22.30 -4.79
CA GLY A 649 -9.34 -22.51 -6.13
C GLY A 649 -10.39 -22.67 -7.24
N ALA A 650 -11.63 -22.25 -7.00
CA ALA A 650 -12.67 -22.26 -8.03
C ALA A 650 -12.28 -21.39 -9.22
N THR A 651 -12.61 -21.87 -10.41
CA THR A 651 -12.49 -21.15 -11.67
C THR A 651 -13.80 -20.46 -12.02
N LEU A 652 -13.79 -19.52 -12.96
CA LEU A 652 -15.04 -18.92 -13.47
C LEU A 652 -15.99 -19.99 -14.03
N ALA A 653 -15.44 -20.99 -14.72
CA ALA A 653 -16.18 -22.15 -15.25
C ALA A 653 -16.83 -23.03 -14.17
N MET A 654 -16.26 -23.05 -12.97
CA MET A 654 -16.78 -23.81 -11.83
C MET A 654 -17.80 -22.97 -11.04
N LEU A 655 -17.56 -21.66 -10.94
CA LEU A 655 -18.48 -20.72 -10.31
C LEU A 655 -19.78 -20.58 -11.09
N ASP A 656 -19.73 -20.45 -12.43
CA ASP A 656 -20.96 -20.39 -13.23
C ASP A 656 -21.84 -21.63 -13.10
N LEU A 657 -21.22 -22.80 -12.97
CA LEU A 657 -21.92 -24.06 -12.79
C LEU A 657 -22.53 -24.16 -11.39
N LEU A 658 -21.78 -23.76 -10.36
CA LEU A 658 -22.26 -23.71 -8.98
C LEU A 658 -23.47 -22.79 -8.83
N VAL A 659 -23.40 -21.60 -9.42
CA VAL A 659 -24.50 -20.64 -9.38
C VAL A 659 -25.70 -21.14 -10.17
N ALA A 660 -25.48 -21.67 -11.38
CA ALA A 660 -26.58 -22.17 -12.21
C ALA A 660 -27.30 -23.37 -11.56
N THR A 661 -26.57 -24.22 -10.84
CA THR A 661 -27.14 -25.41 -10.18
C THR A 661 -27.76 -25.14 -8.81
N LYS A 662 -27.22 -24.19 -8.03
CA LYS A 662 -27.75 -23.82 -6.70
C LYS A 662 -28.78 -22.69 -6.74
N SER A 663 -29.03 -22.09 -7.90
CA SER A 663 -30.00 -21.01 -8.05
C SER A 663 -31.43 -21.49 -7.81
N GLN A 664 -32.14 -20.76 -6.95
CA GLN A 664 -33.59 -20.91 -6.75
C GLN A 664 -34.42 -20.28 -7.88
N LEU A 665 -33.78 -19.61 -8.86
CA LEU A 665 -34.42 -19.04 -10.04
C LEU A 665 -34.41 -20.00 -11.25
N SER A 666 -33.98 -21.25 -11.06
CA SER A 666 -33.84 -22.25 -12.12
C SER A 666 -35.19 -22.65 -12.75
N HIS A 667 -35.18 -22.88 -14.07
CA HIS A 667 -36.36 -23.28 -14.83
C HIS A 667 -36.61 -24.80 -14.69
N PRO A 668 -37.86 -25.28 -14.52
CA PRO A 668 -38.17 -26.70 -14.29
C PRO A 668 -37.83 -27.65 -15.45
N GLN A 669 -37.27 -27.16 -16.55
CA GLN A 669 -36.84 -27.97 -17.70
C GLN A 669 -35.37 -28.45 -17.60
N TRP A 670 -34.57 -27.91 -16.68
CA TRP A 670 -33.15 -28.30 -16.54
C TRP A 670 -32.61 -28.32 -15.11
N ALA A 671 -33.50 -28.28 -14.11
CA ALA A 671 -33.15 -28.43 -12.69
C ALA A 671 -32.65 -29.85 -12.34
#